data_AF-A0ABD3NV41-F1
#
_entry.id   AF-A0ABD3NV41-F1
#
_cell.length_a   1.000
_cell.length_b   1.000
_cell.length_c   1.000
_cell.angle_alpha   90.00
_cell.angle_beta   90.00
_cell.angle_gamma   90.00
#
_symmetry.space_group_name_H-M   'P 1'
#
loop_
_entity.id
_entity.type
_entity.pdbx_description
1 polymer ?
#
loop_
_entity_poly.entity_id
_entity_poly.type
_entity_poly.pdbx_seq_one_letter_code
_entity_poly.pdbx_strand_id
1 'polypeptide(L)'
;MKIPAAFLLLSASSTSAFAPARLTTRQVTASSALYGSAVDKVKEMFKGKPAEDAEFDKMVKSNFPGAISNKELATRVVELLEEKGFTVENTLLCTSLCADELARVLEDEFVEIYGNNFNLGGLSGFPFAGNTGWGAMSAHVPDNGFNLVIHGPHVGITKDGTIGKVERSGIALVDNCCGSAIAASNYLKGITDGGASITPKLQQFSDFQQGAVQELILPFGKRLSRAENRMRELPYALYDSQEVLVNDIVNTGKGSIKAGLAVLGGIQINTGPDTLDYFHPLRFDYFDSEGNMVDNMLPYLRDGKQSQGNEGAYFTHRRSPTMVHLRFHRHCSFLGAHNYYLRLSSPPATTMKLPIAATSFALLSTYTSAFQHSSNSAVRVSKRTFSPSTRLNILAGTETASQRVSKVVRKDENNEMDKLVKDNFPGAISNKELEEKVVKVLEGLGLTPANTLLATSLCCDELARNLEDDFNTVYGHNFNLGGLAGFPFAGNTGFGAMAGHIPDDGYCFLIHGPHVGITKDGVIGKVERSGIALVDSCCGSAIAASNYLKSITDGGMKITPKLQEFSDFQQGAVRELILPFGKRLNDADNRMKELPYALYDSQDILVRDIINTGKGGIKKGLALLSGIQINTAPDTLDYFHPLRFEFYDENGKVTEDLLPKLNG
;
A
#
# COMPACT_ATOMS: atom_id res chain seq x y z
N MET A 1 -62.33 24.33 12.01
CA MET A 1 -60.89 24.63 12.09
C MET A 1 -60.19 23.81 11.01
N LYS A 2 -59.66 24.48 9.99
CA LYS A 2 -59.01 23.86 8.81
C LYS A 2 -57.52 23.69 9.11
N ILE A 3 -56.97 22.51 8.86
CA ILE A 3 -55.53 22.26 8.79
C ILE A 3 -55.17 22.20 7.29
N PRO A 4 -54.25 23.03 6.78
CA PRO A 4 -53.68 22.83 5.45
C PRO A 4 -52.33 22.12 5.51
N ALA A 5 -52.04 21.45 4.40
CA ALA A 5 -50.89 20.61 4.15
C ALA A 5 -49.65 21.39 3.66
N ALA A 6 -48.50 20.75 3.87
CA ALA A 6 -47.29 20.71 3.03
C ALA A 6 -46.42 21.98 2.87
N PHE A 7 -45.18 21.87 3.35
CA PHE A 7 -43.98 22.07 2.53
C PHE A 7 -42.85 21.22 3.12
N LEU A 8 -42.52 20.09 2.48
CA LEU A 8 -41.41 19.22 2.84
C LEU A 8 -40.21 19.65 1.99
N LEU A 9 -39.31 20.45 2.58
CA LEU A 9 -38.00 20.74 2.00
C LEU A 9 -37.08 19.55 2.27
N LEU A 10 -36.71 18.83 1.20
CA LEU A 10 -35.62 17.86 1.20
C LEU A 10 -34.31 18.59 1.48
N SER A 11 -33.76 18.42 2.69
CA SER A 11 -32.40 18.85 3.00
C SER A 11 -31.40 17.90 2.34
N ALA A 12 -30.64 18.43 1.38
CA ALA A 12 -29.38 17.84 0.97
C ALA A 12 -28.43 17.89 2.18
N SER A 13 -27.96 16.73 2.63
CA SER A 13 -26.87 16.63 3.61
C SER A 13 -25.57 17.02 2.90
N SER A 14 -25.18 18.29 3.01
CA SER A 14 -23.86 18.76 2.61
C SER A 14 -22.81 18.19 3.56
N THR A 15 -21.86 17.42 3.01
CA THR A 15 -20.60 17.10 3.65
C THR A 15 -19.75 18.38 3.70
N SER A 16 -19.84 19.13 4.80
CA SER A 16 -18.93 20.25 5.07
C SER A 16 -17.68 19.72 5.80
N ALA A 17 -16.75 19.15 5.05
CA ALA A 17 -15.35 19.15 5.43
C ALA A 17 -14.65 20.06 4.40
N PHE A 18 -13.77 20.94 4.88
CA PHE A 18 -12.98 21.91 4.12
C PHE A 18 -13.73 23.17 3.64
N ALA A 19 -13.63 24.24 4.44
CA ALA A 19 -13.90 25.61 4.00
C ALA A 19 -12.56 26.28 3.62
N PRO A 20 -12.47 27.02 2.49
CA PRO A 20 -11.23 27.68 2.10
C PRO A 20 -11.00 28.93 2.97
N ALA A 21 -9.83 29.01 3.63
CA ALA A 21 -9.41 30.20 4.36
C ALA A 21 -8.54 31.11 3.47
N ARG A 22 -8.70 32.44 3.66
CA ARG A 22 -8.04 33.49 2.87
C ARG A 22 -6.51 33.41 2.90
N LEU A 23 -5.93 33.34 1.70
CA LEU A 23 -4.50 33.49 1.42
C LEU A 23 -3.99 34.89 1.84
N THR A 24 -2.84 34.93 2.51
CA THR A 24 -2.01 36.15 2.59
C THR A 24 -0.75 35.91 1.77
N THR A 25 -0.50 36.80 0.81
CA THR A 25 0.57 36.67 -0.17
C THR A 25 1.91 37.05 0.45
N ARG A 26 2.84 36.10 0.57
CA ARG A 26 4.26 36.39 0.81
C ARG A 26 5.05 35.85 -0.39
N GLN A 27 5.82 36.72 -1.04
CA GLN A 27 6.66 36.36 -2.18
C GLN A 27 7.73 35.35 -1.75
N VAL A 28 7.75 34.19 -2.38
CA VAL A 28 8.83 33.20 -2.29
C VAL A 28 9.77 33.45 -3.47
N THR A 29 11.02 33.81 -3.19
CA THR A 29 12.09 33.88 -4.19
C THR A 29 12.56 32.46 -4.49
N ALA A 30 12.26 31.95 -5.69
CA ALA A 30 12.76 30.67 -6.18
C ALA A 30 14.22 30.81 -6.65
N SER A 31 15.13 30.04 -6.07
CA SER A 31 16.49 29.85 -6.61
C SER A 31 16.49 28.62 -7.52
N SER A 32 16.19 28.81 -8.80
CA SER A 32 16.07 27.76 -9.83
C SER A 32 17.42 27.26 -10.40
N ALA A 33 18.53 27.44 -9.68
CA ALA A 33 19.88 27.30 -10.26
C ALA A 33 20.66 26.04 -9.83
N LEU A 34 20.08 25.13 -9.03
CA LEU A 34 20.83 23.99 -8.46
C LEU A 34 20.35 22.60 -8.90
N TYR A 35 19.21 22.48 -9.59
CA TYR A 35 18.66 21.20 -10.02
C TYR A 35 18.54 21.18 -11.55
N GLY A 36 19.10 20.15 -12.20
CA GLY A 36 18.96 19.95 -13.65
C GLY A 36 17.50 19.69 -14.05
N SER A 37 17.20 19.69 -15.35
CA SER A 37 15.85 19.36 -15.84
C SER A 37 15.43 17.96 -15.39
N ALA A 38 14.12 17.70 -15.26
CA ALA A 38 13.63 16.37 -14.93
C ALA A 38 14.05 15.36 -16.01
N VAL A 39 14.12 15.80 -17.28
CA VAL A 39 14.68 15.01 -18.39
C VAL A 39 16.15 14.62 -18.17
N ASP A 40 16.98 15.51 -17.63
CA ASP A 40 18.38 15.19 -17.35
C ASP A 40 18.50 14.19 -16.20
N LYS A 41 17.64 14.27 -15.18
CA LYS A 41 17.57 13.24 -14.13
C LYS A 41 17.27 11.85 -14.71
N VAL A 42 16.31 11.74 -15.63
CA VAL A 42 16.00 10.45 -16.31
C VAL A 42 17.24 9.90 -17.02
N LYS A 43 17.98 10.75 -17.74
CA LYS A 43 19.19 10.32 -18.45
C LYS A 43 20.26 9.80 -17.50
N GLU A 44 20.47 10.45 -16.35
CA GLU A 44 21.42 10.01 -15.33
C GLU A 44 20.97 8.72 -14.64
N MET A 45 19.70 8.62 -14.23
CA MET A 45 19.13 7.46 -13.53
C MET A 45 19.31 6.15 -14.29
N PHE A 46 19.16 6.16 -15.63
CA PHE A 46 19.34 4.96 -16.44
C PHE A 46 20.80 4.68 -16.82
N LYS A 47 21.77 5.47 -16.34
CA LYS A 47 23.20 5.12 -16.47
C LYS A 47 23.53 3.99 -15.50
N GLY A 48 23.91 2.83 -16.03
CA GLY A 48 24.30 1.66 -15.23
C GLY A 48 23.17 0.68 -14.92
N LYS A 49 21.93 0.98 -15.30
CA LYS A 49 20.84 -0.01 -15.37
C LYS A 49 21.11 -1.02 -16.51
N PRO A 50 20.50 -2.22 -16.46
CA PRO A 50 20.70 -3.25 -17.49
C PRO A 50 20.49 -2.70 -18.90
N ALA A 51 21.30 -3.19 -19.84
CA ALA A 51 21.10 -2.89 -21.25
C ALA A 51 19.81 -3.53 -21.78
N GLU A 52 19.18 -2.89 -22.75
CA GLU A 52 18.01 -3.46 -23.42
C GLU A 52 18.40 -4.73 -24.19
N ASP A 53 17.65 -5.81 -23.97
CA ASP A 53 17.73 -7.05 -24.74
C ASP A 53 16.60 -7.06 -25.78
N ALA A 54 16.96 -6.98 -27.07
CA ALA A 54 16.00 -6.86 -28.16
C ALA A 54 15.10 -8.11 -28.32
N GLU A 55 15.59 -9.31 -28.02
CA GLU A 55 14.79 -10.53 -28.12
C GLU A 55 13.83 -10.65 -26.93
N PHE A 56 14.30 -10.29 -25.73
CA PHE A 56 13.45 -10.22 -24.55
C PHE A 56 12.37 -9.14 -24.68
N ASP A 57 12.73 -7.95 -25.18
CA ASP A 57 11.81 -6.85 -25.49
C ASP A 57 10.69 -7.30 -26.44
N LYS A 58 11.07 -7.98 -27.52
CA LYS A 58 10.12 -8.56 -28.47
C LYS A 58 9.22 -9.61 -27.81
N MET A 59 9.75 -10.44 -26.92
CA MET A 59 8.95 -11.42 -26.16
C MET A 59 7.92 -10.73 -25.26
N VAL A 60 8.32 -9.72 -24.49
CA VAL A 60 7.41 -8.95 -23.64
C VAL A 60 6.33 -8.27 -24.48
N LYS A 61 6.71 -7.57 -25.56
CA LYS A 61 5.78 -6.88 -26.47
C LYS A 61 4.85 -7.83 -27.23
N SER A 62 5.25 -9.08 -27.46
CA SER A 62 4.37 -10.10 -28.06
C SER A 62 3.27 -10.55 -27.09
N ASN A 63 3.57 -10.59 -25.79
CA ASN A 63 2.62 -10.95 -24.73
C ASN A 63 1.76 -9.75 -24.30
N PHE A 64 2.33 -8.54 -24.33
CA PHE A 64 1.66 -7.29 -23.97
C PHE A 64 1.87 -6.25 -25.08
N PRO A 65 1.08 -6.31 -26.18
CA PRO A 65 1.23 -5.40 -27.30
C PRO A 65 1.01 -3.94 -26.90
N GLY A 66 2.09 -3.15 -26.91
CA GLY A 66 2.10 -1.77 -26.45
C GLY A 66 2.76 -1.58 -25.07
N ALA A 67 3.39 -2.61 -24.51
CA ALA A 67 4.34 -2.45 -23.41
C ALA A 67 5.59 -1.69 -23.89
N ILE A 68 6.10 -0.81 -23.03
CA ILE A 68 7.35 -0.06 -23.21
C ILE A 68 8.22 -0.26 -21.98
N SER A 69 9.55 -0.18 -22.12
CA SER A 69 10.44 -0.29 -20.97
C SER A 69 10.21 0.87 -20.01
N ASN A 70 10.51 0.70 -18.73
CA ASN A 70 10.40 1.80 -17.77
C ASN A 70 11.27 3.01 -18.17
N LYS A 71 12.41 2.76 -18.83
CA LYS A 71 13.26 3.80 -19.40
C LYS A 71 12.52 4.64 -20.44
N GLU A 72 11.88 3.97 -21.40
CA GLU A 72 11.11 4.63 -22.44
C GLU A 72 9.88 5.34 -21.85
N LEU A 73 9.21 4.73 -20.87
CA LEU A 73 8.08 5.33 -20.15
C LEU A 73 8.50 6.62 -19.44
N ALA A 74 9.49 6.56 -18.55
CA ALA A 74 9.93 7.71 -17.75
C ALA A 74 10.39 8.85 -18.67
N THR A 75 11.16 8.54 -19.72
CA THR A 75 11.60 9.54 -20.69
C THR A 75 10.41 10.25 -21.34
N ARG A 76 9.44 9.50 -21.88
CA ARG A 76 8.30 10.09 -22.61
C ARG A 76 7.33 10.84 -21.70
N VAL A 77 7.07 10.30 -20.51
CA VAL A 77 6.19 10.92 -19.52
C VAL A 77 6.80 12.23 -19.06
N VAL A 78 8.06 12.24 -18.65
CA VAL A 78 8.72 13.46 -18.15
C VAL A 78 8.83 14.54 -19.23
N GLU A 79 9.25 14.18 -20.45
CA GLU A 79 9.30 15.14 -21.56
C GLU A 79 7.95 15.82 -21.80
N LEU A 80 6.87 15.03 -21.83
CA LEU A 80 5.52 15.58 -22.07
C LEU A 80 4.99 16.39 -20.89
N LEU A 81 5.29 15.99 -19.66
CA LEU A 81 4.84 16.71 -18.47
C LEU A 81 5.61 18.02 -18.26
N GLU A 82 6.90 18.09 -18.61
CA GLU A 82 7.65 19.36 -18.64
C GLU A 82 7.01 20.37 -19.61
N GLU A 83 6.55 19.93 -20.78
CA GLU A 83 5.80 20.78 -21.73
C GLU A 83 4.49 21.33 -21.13
N LYS A 84 3.92 20.64 -20.15
CA LYS A 84 2.71 21.05 -19.42
C LYS A 84 3.01 21.82 -18.12
N GLY A 85 4.27 22.07 -17.79
CA GLY A 85 4.69 22.87 -16.64
C GLY A 85 4.98 22.08 -15.37
N PHE A 86 5.01 20.74 -15.42
CA PHE A 86 5.47 19.91 -14.31
C PHE A 86 6.98 20.07 -14.17
N THR A 87 7.44 20.38 -12.98
CA THR A 87 8.86 20.45 -12.59
C THR A 87 9.10 19.59 -11.37
N VAL A 88 10.38 19.36 -11.04
CA VAL A 88 10.79 18.62 -9.84
C VAL A 88 10.25 19.28 -8.57
N GLU A 89 10.20 20.61 -8.52
CA GLU A 89 9.85 21.38 -7.31
C GLU A 89 8.34 21.57 -7.12
N ASN A 90 7.54 21.44 -8.19
CA ASN A 90 6.11 21.73 -8.16
C ASN A 90 5.22 20.49 -8.32
N THR A 91 5.79 19.30 -8.49
CA THR A 91 5.04 18.07 -8.72
C THR A 91 5.06 17.20 -7.48
N LEU A 92 3.88 16.83 -6.97
CA LEU A 92 3.75 15.71 -6.04
C LEU A 92 3.52 14.42 -6.82
N LEU A 93 4.36 13.42 -6.60
CA LEU A 93 4.16 12.07 -7.11
C LEU A 93 3.18 11.31 -6.21
N CYS A 94 2.25 10.61 -6.83
CA CYS A 94 1.31 9.72 -6.17
C CYS A 94 1.29 8.37 -6.88
N THR A 95 1.40 7.27 -6.14
CA THR A 95 1.36 5.92 -6.71
C THR A 95 0.21 5.11 -6.13
N SER A 96 -0.44 4.29 -6.95
CA SER A 96 -1.33 3.22 -6.54
C SER A 96 -0.85 1.92 -7.16
N LEU A 97 0.19 1.36 -6.56
CA LEU A 97 0.87 0.14 -6.98
C LEU A 97 0.76 -0.95 -5.91
N CYS A 98 1.18 -2.16 -6.25
CA CYS A 98 1.11 -3.29 -5.33
C CYS A 98 2.05 -3.11 -4.12
N ALA A 99 1.72 -3.80 -3.03
CA ALA A 99 2.56 -3.93 -1.85
C ALA A 99 3.92 -4.63 -2.12
N ASP A 100 3.98 -5.47 -3.16
CA ASP A 100 5.17 -6.22 -3.59
C ASP A 100 6.40 -5.31 -3.78
N GLU A 101 7.59 -5.76 -3.37
CA GLU A 101 8.82 -4.99 -3.49
C GLU A 101 9.23 -4.77 -4.94
N LEU A 102 8.85 -5.64 -5.87
CA LEU A 102 9.09 -5.41 -7.31
C LEU A 102 8.25 -4.25 -7.85
N ALA A 103 7.13 -3.92 -7.20
CA ALA A 103 6.35 -2.76 -7.60
C ALA A 103 7.12 -1.45 -7.34
N ARG A 104 8.05 -1.44 -6.37
CA ARG A 104 8.86 -0.28 -6.01
C ARG A 104 9.81 0.16 -7.11
N VAL A 105 10.24 -0.73 -8.02
CA VAL A 105 11.18 -0.36 -9.11
C VAL A 105 10.66 0.82 -9.92
N LEU A 106 9.38 0.79 -10.33
CA LEU A 106 8.74 1.88 -11.05
C LEU A 106 8.50 3.12 -10.15
N GLU A 107 8.17 2.90 -8.88
CA GLU A 107 7.95 3.96 -7.90
C GLU A 107 9.23 4.76 -7.68
N ASP A 108 10.32 4.07 -7.35
CA ASP A 108 11.64 4.63 -7.09
C ASP A 108 12.19 5.39 -8.31
N GLU A 109 11.94 4.89 -9.52
CA GLU A 109 12.31 5.60 -10.75
C GLU A 109 11.63 6.96 -10.89
N PHE A 110 10.37 7.08 -10.48
CA PHE A 110 9.68 8.38 -10.47
C PHE A 110 9.98 9.20 -9.21
N VAL A 111 10.33 8.57 -8.09
CA VAL A 111 10.80 9.24 -6.87
C VAL A 111 12.15 9.92 -7.08
N GLU A 112 13.09 9.30 -7.80
CA GLU A 112 14.37 9.93 -8.17
C GLU A 112 14.16 11.26 -8.94
N ILE A 113 13.06 11.35 -9.69
CA ILE A 113 12.69 12.51 -10.49
C ILE A 113 11.96 13.55 -9.64
N TYR A 114 10.82 13.18 -9.05
CA TYR A 114 9.86 14.10 -8.41
C TYR A 114 9.91 14.12 -6.88
N GLY A 115 10.78 13.33 -6.25
CA GLY A 115 10.85 13.18 -4.80
C GLY A 115 9.81 12.20 -4.25
N ASN A 116 9.72 12.14 -2.92
CA ASN A 116 8.89 11.17 -2.21
C ASN A 116 7.44 11.13 -2.72
N ASN A 117 6.91 9.92 -2.85
CA ASN A 117 5.55 9.69 -3.31
C ASN A 117 4.55 9.58 -2.14
N PHE A 118 3.32 10.01 -2.40
CA PHE A 118 2.16 9.56 -1.64
C PHE A 118 1.69 8.19 -2.14
N ASN A 119 1.47 7.21 -1.26
CA ASN A 119 1.07 5.86 -1.65
C ASN A 119 -0.43 5.62 -1.43
N LEU A 120 -1.23 5.71 -2.49
CA LEU A 120 -2.66 5.36 -2.48
C LEU A 120 -2.92 3.85 -2.53
N GLY A 121 -1.90 3.07 -2.89
CA GLY A 121 -2.01 1.66 -3.28
C GLY A 121 -2.27 0.67 -2.15
N GLY A 122 -1.92 -0.58 -2.42
CA GLY A 122 -2.15 -1.71 -1.54
C GLY A 122 -2.14 -3.02 -2.33
N LEU A 123 -2.67 -4.11 -1.77
CA LEU A 123 -2.65 -5.41 -2.42
C LEU A 123 -3.23 -5.35 -3.85
N SER A 124 -2.52 -5.97 -4.80
CA SER A 124 -2.84 -5.98 -6.23
C SER A 124 -2.88 -4.60 -6.92
N GLY A 125 -2.44 -3.52 -6.27
CA GLY A 125 -2.37 -2.17 -6.86
C GLY A 125 -3.66 -1.35 -6.77
N PHE A 126 -4.64 -1.79 -6.00
CA PHE A 126 -5.87 -1.03 -5.80
C PHE A 126 -5.64 0.23 -4.94
N PRO A 127 -6.34 1.35 -5.24
CA PRO A 127 -6.18 2.63 -4.54
C PRO A 127 -6.89 2.62 -3.18
N PHE A 128 -6.41 1.76 -2.29
CA PHE A 128 -7.07 1.40 -1.06
C PHE A 128 -7.04 2.48 0.03
N ALA A 129 -6.16 3.47 -0.09
CA ALA A 129 -6.24 4.68 0.75
C ALA A 129 -7.51 5.51 0.46
N GLY A 130 -8.12 5.35 -0.72
CA GLY A 130 -9.43 5.89 -1.05
C GLY A 130 -9.52 7.42 -1.07
N ASN A 131 -10.73 7.94 -0.87
CA ASN A 131 -11.06 9.37 -0.87
C ASN A 131 -10.37 10.13 0.27
N THR A 132 -10.19 9.51 1.45
CA THR A 132 -9.41 10.12 2.53
C THR A 132 -7.93 10.22 2.15
N GLY A 133 -7.36 9.16 1.54
CA GLY A 133 -6.02 9.19 0.99
C GLY A 133 -5.85 10.29 -0.06
N TRP A 134 -6.80 10.38 -1.00
CA TRP A 134 -6.81 11.45 -2.01
C TRP A 134 -6.86 12.84 -1.38
N GLY A 135 -7.74 13.06 -0.40
CA GLY A 135 -7.88 14.34 0.28
C GLY A 135 -6.62 14.75 1.05
N ALA A 136 -5.93 13.80 1.67
CA ALA A 136 -4.63 14.05 2.30
C ALA A 136 -3.58 14.40 1.23
N MET A 137 -3.43 13.55 0.23
CA MET A 137 -2.48 13.75 -0.87
C MET A 137 -2.68 15.10 -1.58
N SER A 138 -3.91 15.50 -1.88
CA SER A 138 -4.18 16.76 -2.58
C SER A 138 -3.87 17.99 -1.75
N ALA A 139 -3.96 17.90 -0.42
CA ALA A 139 -3.50 18.94 0.49
C ALA A 139 -1.97 19.08 0.48
N HIS A 140 -1.24 18.01 0.13
CA HIS A 140 0.22 17.96 0.09
C HIS A 140 0.82 18.33 -1.28
N VAL A 141 -0.01 18.62 -2.29
CA VAL A 141 0.48 19.18 -3.57
C VAL A 141 1.02 20.59 -3.33
N PRO A 142 2.13 21.04 -3.94
CA PRO A 142 2.59 22.43 -3.82
C PRO A 142 1.51 23.46 -4.21
N ASP A 143 1.51 24.67 -3.65
CA ASP A 143 0.37 25.61 -3.76
C ASP A 143 -0.02 25.99 -5.20
N ASN A 144 0.97 26.09 -6.10
CA ASN A 144 0.77 26.28 -7.53
C ASN A 144 1.25 25.05 -8.32
N GLY A 145 1.16 23.88 -7.68
CA GLY A 145 1.78 22.65 -8.14
C GLY A 145 0.83 21.71 -8.88
N PHE A 146 1.45 20.66 -9.41
CA PHE A 146 0.83 19.59 -10.14
C PHE A 146 0.89 18.28 -9.35
N ASN A 147 0.05 17.34 -9.77
CA ASN A 147 0.07 15.99 -9.25
C ASN A 147 0.24 14.99 -10.41
N LEU A 148 1.14 14.03 -10.25
CA LEU A 148 1.26 12.86 -11.12
C LEU A 148 0.80 11.62 -10.37
N VAL A 149 -0.32 11.02 -10.80
CA VAL A 149 -0.83 9.74 -10.28
C VAL A 149 -0.44 8.62 -11.24
N ILE A 150 0.34 7.64 -10.76
CA ILE A 150 0.67 6.41 -11.49
C ILE A 150 -0.04 5.23 -10.82
N HIS A 151 -0.84 4.47 -11.57
CA HIS A 151 -1.57 3.33 -11.01
C HIS A 151 -1.59 2.11 -11.93
N GLY A 152 -1.71 0.93 -11.33
CA GLY A 152 -1.86 -0.31 -12.09
C GLY A 152 -1.71 -1.58 -11.26
N PRO A 153 -2.28 -2.70 -11.71
CA PRO A 153 -1.85 -4.01 -11.23
C PRO A 153 -0.49 -4.35 -11.84
N HIS A 154 0.13 -5.39 -11.31
CA HIS A 154 1.39 -5.89 -11.82
C HIS A 154 1.37 -7.39 -12.10
N VAL A 155 2.27 -7.84 -12.96
CA VAL A 155 2.45 -9.25 -13.34
C VAL A 155 3.92 -9.54 -13.58
N GLY A 156 4.39 -10.69 -13.14
CA GLY A 156 5.74 -11.16 -13.45
C GLY A 156 5.81 -11.83 -14.82
N ILE A 157 6.92 -11.64 -15.51
CA ILE A 157 7.31 -12.46 -16.65
C ILE A 157 8.76 -12.91 -16.53
N THR A 158 8.96 -14.22 -16.55
CA THR A 158 10.31 -14.82 -16.48
C THR A 158 11.06 -14.70 -17.80
N LYS A 159 12.37 -14.98 -17.78
CA LYS A 159 13.23 -14.99 -18.97
C LYS A 159 12.76 -15.95 -20.07
N ASP A 160 12.11 -17.05 -19.70
CA ASP A 160 11.57 -18.02 -20.65
C ASP A 160 10.16 -17.67 -21.16
N GLY A 161 9.60 -16.55 -20.70
CA GLY A 161 8.28 -16.05 -21.09
C GLY A 161 7.11 -16.60 -20.26
N THR A 162 7.37 -17.33 -19.17
CA THR A 162 6.30 -17.74 -18.25
C THR A 162 5.70 -16.52 -17.53
N ILE A 163 4.41 -16.26 -17.79
CA ILE A 163 3.65 -15.14 -17.22
C ILE A 163 3.00 -15.53 -15.88
N GLY A 164 2.96 -14.58 -14.95
CA GLY A 164 2.48 -14.77 -13.57
C GLY A 164 3.59 -15.19 -12.62
N LYS A 165 4.84 -15.12 -13.08
CA LYS A 165 6.03 -15.60 -12.39
C LYS A 165 7.23 -14.72 -12.67
N VAL A 166 8.17 -14.65 -11.73
CA VAL A 166 9.38 -13.83 -11.86
C VAL A 166 10.54 -14.39 -11.04
N GLU A 167 11.76 -14.24 -11.54
CA GLU A 167 12.99 -14.50 -10.80
C GLU A 167 13.28 -13.37 -9.80
N ARG A 168 13.60 -13.70 -8.55
CA ARG A 168 13.94 -12.73 -7.50
C ARG A 168 15.38 -12.94 -7.01
N SER A 169 16.04 -11.85 -6.61
CA SER A 169 17.39 -11.92 -6.06
C SER A 169 17.42 -12.73 -4.76
N GLY A 170 18.32 -13.71 -4.66
CA GLY A 170 18.49 -14.53 -3.45
C GLY A 170 17.44 -15.64 -3.26
N ILE A 171 16.58 -15.89 -4.24
CA ILE A 171 15.58 -16.96 -4.23
C ILE A 171 15.84 -17.90 -5.41
N ALA A 172 15.99 -19.20 -5.14
CA ALA A 172 16.27 -20.19 -6.17
C ALA A 172 15.03 -20.59 -6.97
N LEU A 173 13.84 -20.52 -6.35
CA LEU A 173 12.57 -20.84 -6.99
C LEU A 173 11.99 -19.62 -7.71
N VAL A 174 11.42 -19.87 -8.88
CA VAL A 174 10.67 -18.85 -9.60
C VAL A 174 9.31 -18.65 -8.92
N ASP A 175 9.11 -17.45 -8.36
CA ASP A 175 7.97 -17.10 -7.53
C ASP A 175 6.78 -16.59 -8.32
N ASN A 176 5.60 -16.65 -7.70
CA ASN A 176 4.37 -16.09 -8.24
C ASN A 176 4.39 -14.55 -8.19
N CYS A 177 3.90 -13.89 -9.23
CA CYS A 177 3.78 -12.43 -9.28
C CYS A 177 2.60 -12.02 -10.19
N CYS A 178 1.56 -11.34 -9.72
CA CYS A 178 1.30 -10.83 -8.37
C CYS A 178 0.69 -11.89 -7.42
N GLY A 179 1.26 -12.09 -6.23
CA GLY A 179 0.77 -13.08 -5.24
C GLY A 179 -0.69 -12.87 -4.83
N SER A 180 -1.08 -11.63 -4.48
CA SER A 180 -2.46 -11.28 -4.11
C SER A 180 -3.45 -11.52 -5.26
N ALA A 181 -3.09 -11.09 -6.47
CA ALA A 181 -3.91 -11.25 -7.67
C ALA A 181 -4.16 -12.73 -7.99
N ILE A 182 -3.11 -13.55 -7.92
CA ILE A 182 -3.18 -14.99 -8.18
C ILE A 182 -4.05 -15.67 -7.12
N ALA A 183 -3.91 -15.30 -5.84
CA ALA A 183 -4.77 -15.80 -4.77
C ALA A 183 -6.26 -15.48 -5.01
N ALA A 184 -6.57 -14.24 -5.41
CA ALA A 184 -7.93 -13.83 -5.76
C ALA A 184 -8.45 -14.55 -7.02
N SER A 185 -7.59 -14.74 -8.02
CA SER A 185 -7.90 -15.48 -9.26
C SER A 185 -8.23 -16.96 -8.99
N ASN A 186 -7.53 -17.59 -8.04
CA ASN A 186 -7.77 -18.98 -7.62
C ASN A 186 -9.09 -19.10 -6.84
N TYR A 187 -9.35 -18.17 -5.92
CA TYR A 187 -10.64 -18.07 -5.24
C TYR A 187 -11.80 -17.94 -6.24
N LEU A 188 -11.69 -17.02 -7.20
CA LEU A 188 -12.69 -16.81 -8.24
C LEU A 188 -12.86 -18.02 -9.17
N LYS A 189 -11.78 -18.74 -9.46
CA LYS A 189 -11.84 -19.99 -10.24
C LYS A 189 -12.73 -21.02 -9.54
N GLY A 190 -12.53 -21.23 -8.23
CA GLY A 190 -13.36 -22.13 -7.43
C GLY A 190 -14.86 -21.80 -7.53
N ILE A 191 -15.21 -20.51 -7.51
CA ILE A 191 -16.60 -20.05 -7.67
C ILE A 191 -17.11 -20.26 -9.09
N THR A 192 -16.31 -19.88 -10.10
CA THR A 192 -16.70 -19.94 -11.51
C THR A 192 -16.93 -21.39 -11.97
N ASP A 193 -16.16 -22.33 -11.42
CA ASP A 193 -16.30 -23.76 -11.69
C ASP A 193 -17.45 -24.41 -10.89
N GLY A 194 -18.13 -23.65 -10.02
CA GLY A 194 -19.21 -24.14 -9.16
C GLY A 194 -18.74 -24.92 -7.93
N GLY A 195 -17.44 -24.91 -7.62
CA GLY A 195 -16.84 -25.62 -6.50
C GLY A 195 -16.78 -24.83 -5.18
N ALA A 196 -17.10 -23.54 -5.20
CA ALA A 196 -17.08 -22.68 -4.01
C ALA A 196 -18.20 -21.62 -4.03
N SER A 197 -18.56 -21.12 -2.85
CA SER A 197 -19.49 -20.00 -2.69
C SER A 197 -18.74 -18.69 -2.45
N ILE A 198 -19.36 -17.58 -2.86
CA ILE A 198 -18.84 -16.22 -2.62
C ILE A 198 -18.83 -15.95 -1.11
N THR A 199 -17.64 -15.80 -0.53
CA THR A 199 -17.40 -15.59 0.91
C THR A 199 -16.22 -14.64 1.15
N PRO A 200 -16.22 -13.43 0.56
CA PRO A 200 -15.15 -12.45 0.76
C PRO A 200 -15.08 -12.03 2.23
N LYS A 201 -13.88 -11.97 2.79
CA LYS A 201 -13.66 -11.63 4.21
C LYS A 201 -13.48 -10.12 4.44
N LEU A 202 -14.42 -9.31 3.95
CA LEU A 202 -14.33 -7.84 3.96
C LEU A 202 -14.21 -7.19 5.35
N GLN A 203 -14.47 -7.93 6.43
CA GLN A 203 -14.43 -7.41 7.82
C GLN A 203 -13.33 -8.05 8.67
N GLN A 204 -12.48 -8.90 8.11
CA GLN A 204 -11.35 -9.46 8.85
C GLN A 204 -10.18 -8.46 8.81
N PHE A 205 -10.02 -7.62 9.84
CA PHE A 205 -8.96 -6.60 9.87
C PHE A 205 -7.54 -7.13 9.67
N SER A 206 -7.29 -8.41 10.00
CA SER A 206 -6.00 -9.04 9.73
C SER A 206 -5.80 -9.46 8.26
N ASP A 207 -6.78 -9.34 7.34
CA ASP A 207 -6.61 -9.72 5.93
C ASP A 207 -7.61 -9.05 4.95
N PHE A 208 -8.17 -7.90 5.32
CA PHE A 208 -9.34 -7.35 4.63
C PHE A 208 -9.06 -6.83 3.23
N GLN A 209 -7.86 -6.30 2.94
CA GLN A 209 -7.51 -5.88 1.58
C GLN A 209 -7.64 -7.04 0.60
N GLN A 210 -7.20 -8.25 0.98
CA GLN A 210 -7.37 -9.42 0.13
C GLN A 210 -8.84 -9.79 -0.07
N GLY A 211 -9.67 -9.65 0.96
CA GLY A 211 -11.13 -9.78 0.84
C GLY A 211 -11.72 -8.79 -0.16
N ALA A 212 -11.23 -7.56 -0.20
CA ALA A 212 -11.64 -6.55 -1.18
C ALA A 212 -11.18 -6.91 -2.60
N VAL A 213 -9.94 -7.37 -2.78
CA VAL A 213 -9.44 -7.87 -4.08
C VAL A 213 -10.31 -9.03 -4.58
N GLN A 214 -10.68 -9.96 -3.70
CA GLN A 214 -11.55 -11.10 -4.01
C GLN A 214 -12.95 -10.67 -4.47
N GLU A 215 -13.53 -9.63 -3.86
CA GLU A 215 -14.82 -9.07 -4.27
C GLU A 215 -14.70 -8.35 -5.62
N LEU A 216 -13.68 -7.49 -5.78
CA LEU A 216 -13.48 -6.66 -6.95
C LEU A 216 -13.16 -7.46 -8.22
N ILE A 217 -12.70 -8.70 -8.10
CA ILE A 217 -12.43 -9.58 -9.25
C ILE A 217 -13.63 -10.43 -9.67
N LEU A 218 -14.67 -10.57 -8.83
CA LEU A 218 -15.83 -11.44 -9.10
C LEU A 218 -16.46 -11.30 -10.50
N PRO A 219 -16.63 -10.08 -11.04
CA PRO A 219 -17.25 -9.90 -12.36
C PRO A 219 -16.50 -10.59 -13.52
N PHE A 220 -15.22 -10.90 -13.34
CA PHE A 220 -14.33 -11.37 -14.42
C PHE A 220 -14.19 -12.90 -14.48
N GLY A 221 -14.92 -13.66 -13.66
CA GLY A 221 -14.75 -15.13 -13.58
C GLY A 221 -14.84 -15.84 -14.93
N LYS A 222 -15.88 -15.52 -15.72
CA LYS A 222 -16.07 -16.07 -17.08
C LYS A 222 -15.03 -15.58 -18.09
N ARG A 223 -14.53 -14.35 -17.93
CA ARG A 223 -13.48 -13.79 -18.81
C ARG A 223 -12.17 -14.55 -18.57
N LEU A 224 -11.78 -14.70 -17.31
CA LEU A 224 -10.58 -15.41 -16.91
C LEU A 224 -10.65 -16.93 -17.16
N SER A 225 -11.85 -17.54 -17.18
CA SER A 225 -11.99 -18.97 -17.51
C SER A 225 -11.89 -19.27 -19.01
N ARG A 226 -12.21 -18.29 -19.86
CA ARG A 226 -12.13 -18.40 -21.32
C ARG A 226 -10.81 -17.89 -21.91
N ALA A 227 -10.00 -17.21 -21.10
CA ALA A 227 -8.71 -16.68 -21.53
C ALA A 227 -7.77 -17.83 -21.92
N GLU A 228 -7.10 -17.68 -23.06
CA GLU A 228 -6.05 -18.60 -23.52
C GLU A 228 -4.93 -18.72 -22.48
N ASN A 229 -4.47 -17.57 -21.96
CA ASN A 229 -3.56 -17.49 -20.83
C ASN A 229 -4.21 -16.67 -19.72
N ARG A 230 -4.66 -17.35 -18.67
CA ARG A 230 -5.30 -16.72 -17.50
C ARG A 230 -4.37 -15.73 -16.79
N MET A 231 -3.06 -16.01 -16.71
CA MET A 231 -2.09 -15.13 -16.04
C MET A 231 -1.82 -13.86 -16.85
N ARG A 232 -1.88 -13.94 -18.18
CA ARG A 232 -1.87 -12.75 -19.06
C ARG A 232 -3.14 -11.91 -18.89
N GLU A 233 -4.31 -12.55 -18.79
CA GLU A 233 -5.59 -11.85 -18.71
C GLU A 233 -5.87 -11.23 -17.32
N LEU A 234 -5.32 -11.85 -16.28
CA LEU A 234 -5.51 -11.44 -14.89
C LEU A 234 -5.22 -9.95 -14.61
N PRO A 235 -4.04 -9.38 -14.99
CA PRO A 235 -3.78 -7.96 -14.76
C PRO A 235 -4.75 -7.06 -15.53
N TYR A 236 -5.21 -7.43 -16.73
CA TYR A 236 -6.23 -6.63 -17.43
C TYR A 236 -7.58 -6.64 -16.72
N ALA A 237 -7.98 -7.78 -16.15
CA ALA A 237 -9.22 -7.87 -15.37
C ALA A 237 -9.15 -7.02 -14.10
N LEU A 238 -7.99 -7.00 -13.42
CA LEU A 238 -7.77 -6.17 -12.25
C LEU A 238 -7.71 -4.69 -12.60
N TYR A 239 -7.05 -4.33 -13.70
CA TYR A 239 -6.96 -2.95 -14.18
C TYR A 239 -8.35 -2.37 -14.43
N ASP A 240 -9.27 -3.14 -15.03
CA ASP A 240 -10.65 -2.69 -15.24
C ASP A 240 -11.37 -2.35 -13.91
N SER A 241 -11.14 -3.11 -12.83
CA SER A 241 -11.69 -2.79 -11.50
C SER A 241 -10.99 -1.60 -10.86
N GLN A 242 -9.67 -1.47 -11.02
CA GLN A 242 -8.92 -0.32 -10.51
C GLN A 242 -9.38 0.97 -11.18
N GLU A 243 -9.61 0.97 -12.49
CA GLU A 243 -10.08 2.14 -13.23
C GLU A 243 -11.44 2.64 -12.73
N VAL A 244 -12.33 1.74 -12.30
CA VAL A 244 -13.60 2.16 -11.68
C VAL A 244 -13.33 2.94 -10.40
N LEU A 245 -12.42 2.45 -9.54
CA LEU A 245 -12.11 3.11 -8.27
C LEU A 245 -11.30 4.39 -8.46
N VAL A 246 -10.29 4.39 -9.34
CA VAL A 246 -9.50 5.59 -9.65
C VAL A 246 -10.39 6.68 -10.22
N ASN A 247 -11.30 6.34 -11.14
CA ASN A 247 -12.24 7.33 -11.67
C ASN A 247 -13.20 7.85 -10.59
N ASP A 248 -13.70 7.01 -9.68
CA ASP A 248 -14.54 7.47 -8.57
C ASP A 248 -13.78 8.44 -7.65
N ILE A 249 -12.55 8.10 -7.29
CA ILE A 249 -11.67 8.91 -6.42
C ILE A 249 -11.32 10.24 -7.09
N VAL A 250 -10.85 10.23 -8.34
CA VAL A 250 -10.53 11.45 -9.09
C VAL A 250 -11.77 12.32 -9.26
N ASN A 251 -12.93 11.74 -9.61
CA ASN A 251 -14.16 12.53 -9.77
C ASN A 251 -14.66 13.13 -8.45
N THR A 252 -14.55 12.39 -7.35
CA THR A 252 -14.92 12.87 -6.00
C THR A 252 -13.98 13.99 -5.56
N GLY A 253 -12.70 13.84 -5.85
CA GLY A 253 -11.63 14.73 -5.41
C GLY A 253 -11.23 15.83 -6.41
N LYS A 254 -11.88 15.93 -7.58
CA LYS A 254 -11.45 16.85 -8.65
C LYS A 254 -11.42 18.32 -8.25
N GLY A 255 -12.26 18.71 -7.28
CA GLY A 255 -12.28 20.08 -6.75
C GLY A 255 -11.05 20.45 -5.91
N SER A 256 -10.19 19.49 -5.57
CA SER A 256 -8.92 19.72 -4.87
C SER A 256 -7.71 19.74 -5.82
N ILE A 257 -7.92 19.66 -7.13
CA ILE A 257 -6.82 19.80 -8.10
C ILE A 257 -6.33 21.25 -8.07
N LYS A 258 -5.01 21.44 -7.96
CA LYS A 258 -4.36 22.76 -7.92
C LYS A 258 -4.08 23.26 -9.34
N ALA A 259 -2.84 23.20 -9.83
CA ALA A 259 -2.51 23.66 -11.18
C ALA A 259 -2.91 22.65 -12.28
N GLY A 260 -2.82 21.35 -11.98
CA GLY A 260 -3.23 20.29 -12.89
C GLY A 260 -2.94 18.90 -12.32
N LEU A 261 -3.48 17.89 -12.97
CA LEU A 261 -3.33 16.48 -12.59
C LEU A 261 -3.05 15.64 -13.84
N ALA A 262 -1.99 14.84 -13.80
CA ALA A 262 -1.73 13.80 -14.77
C ALA A 262 -2.06 12.42 -14.16
N VAL A 263 -2.82 11.60 -14.87
CA VAL A 263 -3.17 10.23 -14.45
C VAL A 263 -2.64 9.24 -15.47
N LEU A 264 -1.60 8.49 -15.09
CA LEU A 264 -0.99 7.41 -15.86
C LEU A 264 -1.45 6.05 -15.32
N GLY A 265 -2.26 5.34 -16.12
CA GLY A 265 -2.79 4.03 -15.78
C GLY A 265 -2.28 2.94 -16.71
N GLY A 266 -1.93 1.78 -16.18
CA GLY A 266 -1.50 0.66 -16.99
C GLY A 266 -1.25 -0.61 -16.21
N ILE A 267 -0.47 -1.52 -16.79
CA ILE A 267 -0.04 -2.76 -16.14
C ILE A 267 1.48 -2.72 -15.99
N GLN A 268 1.98 -2.85 -14.76
CA GLN A 268 3.41 -3.05 -14.52
C GLN A 268 3.78 -4.50 -14.83
N ILE A 269 4.89 -4.69 -15.54
CA ILE A 269 5.40 -5.99 -15.96
C ILE A 269 6.79 -6.13 -15.34
N ASN A 270 6.88 -6.93 -14.28
CA ASN A 270 8.11 -7.16 -13.56
C ASN A 270 8.90 -8.30 -14.18
N THR A 271 10.22 -8.12 -14.22
CA THR A 271 11.17 -9.00 -14.91
C THR A 271 12.30 -9.39 -13.95
N GLY A 272 13.24 -10.22 -14.44
CA GLY A 272 14.37 -10.67 -13.62
C GLY A 272 15.34 -9.54 -13.26
N PRO A 273 16.22 -9.73 -12.26
CA PRO A 273 17.12 -8.66 -11.76
C PRO A 273 18.10 -8.06 -12.77
N ASP A 274 18.32 -8.73 -13.90
CA ASP A 274 19.24 -8.34 -14.97
C ASP A 274 18.53 -7.86 -16.25
N THR A 275 17.22 -7.61 -16.18
CA THR A 275 16.43 -7.04 -17.26
C THR A 275 15.71 -5.77 -16.79
N LEU A 276 15.36 -4.88 -17.72
CA LEU A 276 14.51 -3.74 -17.40
C LEU A 276 13.07 -4.18 -17.22
N ASP A 277 12.41 -3.60 -16.22
CA ASP A 277 10.96 -3.70 -16.08
C ASP A 277 10.24 -2.92 -17.19
N TYR A 278 8.99 -3.31 -17.42
CA TYR A 278 8.14 -2.77 -18.45
C TYR A 278 6.84 -2.23 -17.86
N PHE A 279 6.22 -1.31 -18.59
CA PHE A 279 4.88 -0.83 -18.31
C PHE A 279 4.04 -0.88 -19.57
N HIS A 280 2.81 -1.37 -19.45
CA HIS A 280 1.84 -1.36 -20.53
C HIS A 280 0.81 -0.24 -20.29
N PRO A 281 1.01 0.96 -20.86
CA PRO A 281 0.10 2.08 -20.65
C PRO A 281 -1.25 1.85 -21.33
N LEU A 282 -2.30 2.00 -20.54
CA LEU A 282 -3.70 1.84 -20.93
C LEU A 282 -4.50 3.15 -20.80
N ARG A 283 -3.98 4.11 -20.03
CA ARG A 283 -4.52 5.44 -19.81
C ARG A 283 -3.38 6.43 -19.61
N PHE A 284 -3.50 7.63 -20.18
CA PHE A 284 -2.68 8.75 -19.76
C PHE A 284 -3.45 10.04 -20.01
N ASP A 285 -4.05 10.60 -18.97
CA ASP A 285 -4.97 11.74 -19.07
C ASP A 285 -4.38 12.97 -18.36
N TYR A 286 -4.69 14.16 -18.87
CA TYR A 286 -4.42 15.43 -18.19
C TYR A 286 -5.72 16.13 -17.82
N PHE A 287 -5.80 16.56 -16.56
CA PHE A 287 -6.88 17.34 -15.99
C PHE A 287 -6.41 18.75 -15.66
N ASP A 288 -7.22 19.74 -15.99
CA ASP A 288 -6.98 21.14 -15.63
C ASP A 288 -7.32 21.44 -14.15
N SER A 289 -7.08 22.67 -13.72
CA SER A 289 -7.38 23.16 -12.37
C SER A 289 -8.88 23.16 -12.02
N GLU A 290 -9.77 23.05 -13.00
CA GLU A 290 -11.22 22.94 -12.78
C GLU A 290 -11.66 21.48 -12.65
N GLY A 291 -10.74 20.54 -12.83
CA GLY A 291 -10.99 19.10 -12.78
C GLY A 291 -11.65 18.57 -14.05
N ASN A 292 -11.53 19.27 -15.18
CA ASN A 292 -11.94 18.77 -16.48
C ASN A 292 -10.79 18.00 -17.12
N MET A 293 -11.09 16.84 -17.71
CA MET A 293 -10.11 16.14 -18.55
C MET A 293 -9.99 16.88 -19.87
N VAL A 294 -8.84 17.52 -20.12
CA VAL A 294 -8.64 18.40 -21.29
C VAL A 294 -7.69 17.83 -22.34
N ASP A 295 -6.96 16.75 -22.03
CA ASP A 295 -6.07 16.10 -22.98
C ASP A 295 -5.93 14.59 -22.70
N ASN A 296 -5.88 13.79 -23.77
CA ASN A 296 -5.55 12.36 -23.74
C ASN A 296 -4.14 12.20 -24.30
N MET A 297 -3.20 11.98 -23.39
CA MET A 297 -1.77 11.86 -23.64
C MET A 297 -1.32 10.44 -23.98
N LEU A 298 -2.20 9.44 -23.98
CA LEU A 298 -1.83 8.05 -24.26
C LEU A 298 -1.17 7.81 -25.64
N PRO A 299 -1.60 8.47 -26.73
CA PRO A 299 -0.97 8.32 -28.04
C PRO A 299 0.53 8.67 -28.05
N TYR A 300 0.95 9.64 -27.23
CA TYR A 300 2.36 10.04 -27.11
C TYR A 300 3.25 8.90 -26.57
N LEU A 301 2.67 7.99 -25.78
CA LEU A 301 3.39 6.82 -25.27
C LEU A 301 3.44 5.66 -26.26
N ARG A 302 2.51 5.60 -27.22
CA ARG A 302 2.39 4.49 -28.18
C ARG A 302 3.10 4.75 -29.50
N ASP A 303 3.04 5.97 -30.01
CA ASP A 303 3.37 6.26 -31.40
C ASP A 303 4.72 6.99 -31.59
N GLY A 304 5.48 7.21 -30.51
CA GLY A 304 6.83 7.79 -30.58
C GLY A 304 6.91 9.10 -31.37
N LYS A 305 6.54 10.23 -30.75
CA LYS A 305 6.54 11.59 -31.35
C LYS A 305 6.05 11.64 -32.81
N GLN A 306 4.73 11.67 -32.99
CA GLN A 306 4.12 12.48 -34.06
C GLN A 306 3.29 13.59 -33.44
N SER A 307 3.88 14.78 -33.34
CA SER A 307 3.14 16.02 -33.25
C SER A 307 2.50 16.30 -34.61
N GLN A 308 1.17 16.25 -34.71
CA GLN A 308 0.31 17.29 -35.30
C GLN A 308 -1.12 16.75 -35.43
N GLY A 309 -2.07 17.62 -35.13
CA GLY A 309 -3.48 17.29 -34.98
C GLY A 309 -4.09 16.57 -36.17
N ASN A 310 -4.94 15.60 -35.84
CA ASN A 310 -6.11 15.30 -36.65
C ASN A 310 -7.23 14.86 -35.71
N GLU A 311 -8.29 15.65 -35.71
CA GLU A 311 -9.58 15.25 -35.17
C GLU A 311 -10.09 14.00 -35.92
N GLY A 312 -10.58 13.03 -35.15
CA GLY A 312 -11.58 12.08 -35.63
C GLY A 312 -11.05 10.76 -36.21
N ALA A 313 -10.90 9.75 -35.35
CA ALA A 313 -11.37 8.38 -35.59
C ALA A 313 -11.16 7.53 -34.33
N TYR A 314 -12.09 7.64 -33.37
CA TYR A 314 -12.11 6.77 -32.21
C TYR A 314 -12.55 5.35 -32.60
N PHE A 315 -11.63 4.39 -32.55
CA PHE A 315 -11.98 2.97 -32.44
C PHE A 315 -12.45 2.67 -31.01
N THR A 316 -13.70 3.01 -30.70
CA THR A 316 -14.39 2.46 -29.53
C THR A 316 -14.79 1.01 -29.81
N HIS A 317 -13.86 0.08 -29.63
CA HIS A 317 -14.17 -1.34 -29.51
C HIS A 317 -13.62 -1.93 -28.22
N ARG A 318 -13.99 -1.29 -27.10
CA ARG A 318 -14.45 -2.03 -25.91
C ARG A 318 -15.71 -1.32 -25.43
N ARG A 319 -16.84 -2.03 -25.47
CA ARG A 319 -18.04 -1.58 -24.76
C ARG A 319 -17.61 -1.39 -23.31
N SER A 320 -17.79 -0.18 -22.79
CA SER A 320 -17.90 0.03 -21.34
C SER A 320 -18.81 -1.08 -20.82
N PRO A 321 -18.43 -1.83 -19.77
CA PRO A 321 -19.41 -2.65 -19.08
C PRO A 321 -20.56 -1.69 -18.76
N THR A 322 -21.74 -1.98 -19.30
CA THR A 322 -22.96 -1.34 -18.85
C THR A 322 -22.89 -1.35 -17.34
N MET A 323 -23.05 -0.19 -16.72
CA MET A 323 -23.13 -0.02 -15.28
C MET A 323 -24.16 -1.03 -14.77
N VAL A 324 -23.72 -2.22 -14.39
CA VAL A 324 -24.49 -3.07 -13.52
C VAL A 324 -24.45 -2.24 -12.27
N HIS A 325 -25.56 -1.54 -11.99
CA HIS A 325 -25.85 -1.13 -10.63
C HIS A 325 -25.57 -2.37 -9.80
N LEU A 326 -24.42 -2.38 -9.12
CA LEU A 326 -24.18 -3.19 -7.95
C LEU A 326 -25.23 -2.69 -6.95
N ARG A 327 -26.47 -3.17 -7.10
CA ARG A 327 -27.47 -3.12 -6.06
C ARG A 327 -26.95 -4.06 -5.00
N PHE A 328 -26.10 -3.51 -4.14
CA PHE A 328 -25.72 -4.14 -2.89
C PHE A 328 -27.00 -4.44 -2.14
N HIS A 329 -27.37 -5.72 -2.06
CA HIS A 329 -28.51 -6.15 -1.28
C HIS A 329 -28.22 -5.85 0.19
N ARG A 330 -28.80 -4.78 0.71
CA ARG A 330 -28.95 -4.57 2.16
C ARG A 330 -29.81 -5.70 2.72
N HIS A 331 -29.19 -6.72 3.29
CA HIS A 331 -29.83 -7.56 4.30
C HIS A 331 -29.43 -7.04 5.68
N CYS A 332 -30.13 -5.99 6.13
CA CYS A 332 -30.25 -5.69 7.55
C CYS A 332 -31.35 -6.60 8.11
N SER A 333 -30.97 -7.70 8.76
CA SER A 333 -31.87 -8.43 9.64
C SER A 333 -31.72 -7.85 11.05
N PHE A 334 -32.57 -6.87 11.36
CA PHE A 334 -32.87 -6.48 12.74
C PHE A 334 -33.60 -7.64 13.41
N LEU A 335 -33.03 -8.22 14.47
CA LEU A 335 -33.78 -8.94 15.49
C LEU A 335 -33.28 -8.49 16.86
N GLY A 336 -33.93 -7.45 17.38
CA GLY A 336 -34.01 -7.25 18.82
C GLY A 336 -35.03 -8.23 19.38
N ALA A 337 -34.69 -8.89 20.49
CA ALA A 337 -35.66 -9.63 21.28
C ALA A 337 -35.36 -9.41 22.77
N HIS A 338 -36.21 -8.57 23.37
CA HIS A 338 -36.43 -8.52 24.81
C HIS A 338 -37.19 -9.79 25.26
N ASN A 339 -36.81 -10.30 26.43
CA ASN A 339 -37.49 -11.33 27.20
C ASN A 339 -39.00 -11.14 27.32
N TYR A 340 -39.79 -12.20 27.11
CA TYR A 340 -41.00 -12.49 27.89
C TYR A 340 -41.31 -14.01 27.93
N TYR A 341 -41.52 -14.51 29.14
CA TYR A 341 -42.06 -15.82 29.51
C TYR A 341 -43.49 -16.04 28.97
N LEU A 342 -43.85 -17.28 28.55
CA LEU A 342 -44.93 -18.11 29.17
C LEU A 342 -45.38 -19.32 28.30
N ARG A 343 -45.39 -20.46 29.00
CA ARG A 343 -46.32 -21.61 28.97
C ARG A 343 -46.39 -22.57 27.76
N LEU A 344 -45.94 -23.79 28.10
CA LEU A 344 -46.21 -25.10 27.53
C LEU A 344 -47.70 -25.49 27.59
N SER A 345 -48.12 -26.29 26.59
CA SER A 345 -49.19 -27.29 26.72
C SER A 345 -48.89 -28.50 25.82
N SER A 346 -48.60 -29.64 26.44
CA SER A 346 -48.63 -31.02 25.88
C SER A 346 -50.10 -31.49 25.73
N PRO A 347 -50.49 -32.69 25.20
CA PRO A 347 -49.82 -34.02 25.19
C PRO A 347 -50.15 -34.89 23.92
N PRO A 348 -50.10 -36.26 23.90
CA PRO A 348 -49.32 -37.24 24.67
C PRO A 348 -48.48 -38.24 23.82
N ALA A 349 -47.75 -39.07 24.57
CA ALA A 349 -46.79 -40.12 24.27
C ALA A 349 -47.20 -41.30 23.36
N THR A 350 -46.18 -41.88 22.71
CA THR A 350 -46.05 -43.34 22.53
C THR A 350 -44.61 -43.78 22.80
N THR A 351 -44.48 -44.80 23.64
CA THR A 351 -43.27 -45.43 24.18
C THR A 351 -42.57 -46.41 23.24
N MET A 352 -41.24 -46.42 23.22
CA MET A 352 -40.46 -47.68 23.12
C MET A 352 -39.08 -47.55 23.78
N LYS A 353 -38.74 -48.55 24.60
CA LYS A 353 -37.56 -48.68 25.49
C LYS A 353 -36.34 -49.25 24.75
N LEU A 354 -35.12 -48.93 25.21
CA LEU A 354 -33.93 -49.81 25.39
C LEU A 354 -32.75 -48.98 26.00
N PRO A 355 -31.68 -49.58 26.57
CA PRO A 355 -31.31 -49.35 27.96
C PRO A 355 -29.97 -48.61 28.17
N ILE A 356 -29.79 -48.20 29.43
CA ILE A 356 -28.61 -47.56 30.03
C ILE A 356 -27.53 -48.62 30.31
N ALA A 357 -26.27 -48.32 29.98
CA ALA A 357 -25.09 -48.85 30.66
C ALA A 357 -23.97 -47.81 30.68
N ALA A 358 -23.29 -47.75 31.83
CA ALA A 358 -22.44 -46.67 32.31
C ALA A 358 -21.12 -46.49 31.54
N THR A 359 -20.73 -45.22 31.35
CA THR A 359 -19.39 -44.80 30.93
C THR A 359 -18.51 -44.51 32.15
N SER A 360 -17.29 -45.04 32.14
CA SER A 360 -16.19 -44.65 33.02
C SER A 360 -14.96 -44.32 32.17
N PHE A 361 -14.37 -43.16 32.50
CA PHE A 361 -13.00 -42.68 32.31
C PHE A 361 -12.04 -43.47 31.40
N ALA A 362 -11.52 -42.80 30.36
CA ALA A 362 -10.09 -42.48 30.22
C ALA A 362 -9.86 -41.64 28.95
N LEU A 363 -9.33 -40.42 29.13
CA LEU A 363 -8.71 -39.62 28.07
C LEU A 363 -7.42 -40.29 27.59
N LEU A 364 -7.15 -40.28 26.28
CA LEU A 364 -5.82 -40.00 25.76
C LEU A 364 -5.87 -39.49 24.31
N SER A 365 -5.25 -38.33 24.09
CA SER A 365 -4.31 -38.03 22.99
C SER A 365 -4.80 -37.86 21.54
N THR A 366 -4.35 -36.72 20.97
CA THR A 366 -3.89 -36.47 19.58
C THR A 366 -4.90 -36.45 18.43
N TYR A 367 -5.17 -35.25 17.91
CA TYR A 367 -5.41 -35.02 16.47
C TYR A 367 -4.65 -33.75 16.02
N THR A 368 -3.50 -33.99 15.39
CA THR A 368 -2.80 -33.10 14.46
C THR A 368 -2.85 -33.75 13.09
N SER A 369 -2.86 -32.93 12.04
CA SER A 369 -2.76 -33.24 10.59
C SER A 369 -4.08 -33.40 9.81
N ALA A 370 -4.33 -32.44 8.91
CA ALA A 370 -5.10 -32.61 7.69
C ALA A 370 -4.78 -31.46 6.71
N PHE A 371 -3.59 -31.46 6.11
CA PHE A 371 -3.30 -30.77 4.84
C PHE A 371 -2.05 -31.43 4.21
N GLN A 372 -2.25 -32.59 3.56
CA GLN A 372 -1.34 -33.11 2.55
C GLN A 372 -2.07 -34.19 1.72
N HIS A 373 -1.90 -34.11 0.40
CA HIS A 373 -2.31 -35.02 -0.68
C HIS A 373 -3.71 -34.92 -1.32
N SER A 374 -3.77 -34.20 -2.44
CA SER A 374 -3.99 -34.78 -3.78
C SER A 374 -3.37 -33.80 -4.80
N SER A 375 -2.65 -34.16 -5.86
CA SER A 375 -2.83 -35.26 -6.80
C SER A 375 -1.53 -35.51 -7.58
N ASN A 376 -1.24 -36.78 -7.82
CA ASN A 376 -0.28 -37.26 -8.82
C ASN A 376 -0.90 -37.14 -10.21
N SER A 377 -0.22 -36.47 -11.14
CA SER A 377 -0.37 -36.70 -12.58
C SER A 377 1.03 -36.71 -13.22
N ALA A 378 1.44 -37.90 -13.62
CA ALA A 378 2.74 -38.16 -14.22
C ALA A 378 2.82 -37.55 -15.63
N VAL A 379 3.59 -36.48 -15.79
CA VAL A 379 4.09 -36.03 -17.09
C VAL A 379 5.51 -36.55 -17.25
N ARG A 380 5.71 -37.38 -18.28
CA ARG A 380 6.99 -38.01 -18.61
C ARG A 380 7.89 -36.96 -19.28
N VAL A 381 8.69 -36.24 -18.49
CA VAL A 381 9.71 -35.31 -19.01
C VAL A 381 10.99 -36.09 -19.29
N SER A 382 11.48 -36.04 -20.54
CA SER A 382 12.74 -36.66 -20.93
C SER A 382 13.90 -35.96 -20.21
N LYS A 383 14.74 -36.72 -19.51
CA LYS A 383 15.96 -36.22 -18.87
C LYS A 383 16.93 -35.71 -19.94
N ARG A 384 16.98 -34.39 -20.15
CA ARG A 384 18.21 -33.73 -20.61
C ARG A 384 18.99 -33.31 -19.37
N THR A 385 20.16 -33.91 -19.22
CA THR A 385 21.18 -33.54 -18.23
C THR A 385 21.61 -32.09 -18.46
N PHE A 386 21.22 -31.19 -17.56
CA PHE A 386 21.80 -29.85 -17.49
C PHE A 386 23.15 -29.92 -16.76
N SER A 387 24.16 -29.33 -17.39
CA SER A 387 25.50 -29.11 -16.84
C SER A 387 25.44 -28.17 -15.62
N PRO A 388 26.25 -28.39 -14.56
CA PRO A 388 26.35 -27.46 -13.43
C PRO A 388 27.21 -26.25 -13.83
N SER A 389 26.56 -25.22 -14.38
CA SER A 389 27.12 -23.89 -14.64
C SER A 389 25.91 -22.95 -14.67
N THR A 390 25.72 -21.98 -13.78
CA THR A 390 26.67 -21.01 -13.22
C THR A 390 26.03 -20.55 -11.90
N ARG A 391 26.78 -20.44 -10.79
CA ARG A 391 26.28 -19.71 -9.62
C ARG A 391 25.96 -18.29 -10.10
N LEU A 392 24.70 -17.90 -10.05
CA LEU A 392 24.30 -16.52 -10.28
C LEU A 392 25.02 -15.69 -9.21
N ASN A 393 26.09 -14.99 -9.60
CA ASN A 393 26.73 -14.03 -8.73
C ASN A 393 25.72 -12.91 -8.50
N ILE A 394 25.09 -12.93 -7.34
CA ILE A 394 24.21 -11.88 -6.85
C ILE A 394 25.03 -10.59 -6.88
N LEU A 395 24.54 -9.57 -7.59
CA LEU A 395 25.01 -8.17 -7.54
C LEU A 395 24.67 -7.52 -6.19
N ALA A 396 24.93 -8.22 -5.09
CA ALA A 396 25.09 -7.57 -3.80
C ALA A 396 26.52 -7.07 -3.79
N GLY A 397 26.72 -5.75 -3.89
CA GLY A 397 28.04 -5.16 -3.72
C GLY A 397 28.72 -5.72 -2.46
N THR A 398 30.05 -5.87 -2.47
CA THR A 398 30.84 -6.40 -1.35
C THR A 398 30.81 -5.52 -0.09
N GLU A 399 29.98 -4.50 -0.08
CA GLU A 399 29.88 -3.48 0.96
C GLU A 399 28.97 -3.97 2.08
N THR A 400 29.43 -3.78 3.31
CA THR A 400 28.61 -4.05 4.50
C THR A 400 27.48 -3.03 4.61
N ALA A 401 26.43 -3.34 5.37
CA ALA A 401 25.34 -2.39 5.62
C ALA A 401 25.86 -1.11 6.29
N SER A 402 26.76 -1.21 7.29
CA SER A 402 27.39 -0.05 7.93
C SER A 402 28.17 0.83 6.93
N GLN A 403 28.82 0.22 5.93
CA GLN A 403 29.50 0.97 4.87
C GLN A 403 28.51 1.73 3.99
N ARG A 404 27.34 1.16 3.69
CA ARG A 404 26.27 1.86 2.96
C ARG A 404 25.77 3.07 3.73
N VAL A 405 25.44 2.90 5.01
CA VAL A 405 24.98 3.98 5.91
C VAL A 405 25.97 5.15 5.93
N SER A 406 27.27 4.86 5.97
CA SER A 406 28.33 5.89 6.07
C SER A 406 28.48 6.78 4.82
N LYS A 407 27.93 6.35 3.67
CA LYS A 407 27.98 7.10 2.41
C LYS A 407 26.77 8.00 2.18
N VAL A 408 25.70 7.79 2.94
CA VAL A 408 24.48 8.59 2.81
C VAL A 408 24.75 9.98 3.36
N VAL A 409 24.60 10.99 2.50
CA VAL A 409 24.69 12.39 2.90
C VAL A 409 23.35 12.79 3.52
N ARG A 410 23.36 13.15 4.80
CA ARG A 410 22.16 13.57 5.54
C ARG A 410 22.26 15.03 5.94
N LYS A 411 21.12 15.62 6.31
CA LYS A 411 21.06 16.95 6.90
C LYS A 411 21.84 16.98 8.22
N ASP A 412 22.35 18.17 8.56
CA ASP A 412 22.97 18.39 9.86
C ASP A 412 21.94 18.31 10.99
N GLU A 413 22.41 17.88 12.17
CA GLU A 413 21.59 17.87 13.37
C GLU A 413 21.25 19.29 13.82
N ASN A 414 20.00 19.50 14.21
CA ASN A 414 19.53 20.75 14.79
C ASN A 414 19.25 20.54 16.27
N ASN A 415 20.12 21.06 17.14
CA ASN A 415 20.04 20.88 18.60
C ASN A 415 18.72 21.41 19.20
N GLU A 416 18.16 22.50 18.66
CA GLU A 416 16.90 23.05 19.16
C GLU A 416 15.74 22.12 18.80
N MET A 417 15.74 21.62 17.56
CA MET A 417 14.73 20.65 17.11
C MET A 417 14.85 19.31 17.85
N ASP A 418 16.07 18.81 18.04
CA ASP A 418 16.35 17.58 18.80
C ASP A 418 15.80 17.69 20.22
N LYS A 419 16.10 18.82 20.90
CA LYS A 419 15.56 19.09 22.23
C LYS A 419 14.03 19.16 22.21
N LEU A 420 13.44 19.90 21.26
CA LEU A 420 11.99 20.06 21.15
C LEU A 420 11.28 18.71 20.96
N VAL A 421 11.82 17.86 20.09
CA VAL A 421 11.29 16.52 19.85
C VAL A 421 11.44 15.66 21.11
N LYS A 422 12.61 15.62 21.74
CA LYS A 422 12.86 14.80 22.94
C LYS A 422 12.09 15.27 24.19
N ASP A 423 11.81 16.56 24.33
CA ASP A 423 10.93 17.09 25.37
C ASP A 423 9.48 16.57 25.20
N ASN A 424 9.04 16.41 23.94
CA ASN A 424 7.70 15.96 23.62
C ASN A 424 7.58 14.43 23.51
N PHE A 425 8.63 13.74 23.08
CA PHE A 425 8.71 12.30 22.88
C PHE A 425 10.00 11.78 23.52
N PRO A 426 10.04 11.61 24.85
CA PRO A 426 11.25 11.17 25.56
C PRO A 426 11.69 9.78 25.10
N GLY A 427 12.86 9.70 24.48
CA GLY A 427 13.38 8.47 23.86
C GLY A 427 13.27 8.45 22.34
N ALA A 428 12.77 9.52 21.70
CA ALA A 428 12.95 9.73 20.28
C ALA A 428 14.42 9.94 19.94
N ILE A 429 14.85 9.36 18.82
CA ILE A 429 16.18 9.51 18.23
C ILE A 429 16.03 9.94 16.77
N SER A 430 17.02 10.66 16.23
CA SER A 430 16.96 11.09 14.82
C SER A 430 16.99 9.87 13.90
N ASN A 431 16.42 9.96 12.71
CA ASN A 431 16.48 8.89 11.71
C ASN A 431 17.94 8.48 11.40
N LYS A 432 18.85 9.46 11.34
CA LYS A 432 20.29 9.23 11.17
C LYS A 432 20.85 8.33 12.28
N GLU A 433 20.60 8.68 13.54
CA GLU A 433 21.06 7.90 14.69
C GLU A 433 20.39 6.52 14.74
N LEU A 434 19.09 6.45 14.44
CA LEU A 434 18.32 5.21 14.37
C LEU A 434 18.93 4.23 13.37
N GLU A 435 19.15 4.69 12.13
CA GLU A 435 19.66 3.85 11.05
C GLU A 435 21.05 3.30 11.41
N GLU A 436 21.97 4.16 11.87
CA GLU A 436 23.31 3.75 12.29
C GLU A 436 23.27 2.67 13.39
N LYS A 437 22.44 2.88 14.43
CA LYS A 437 22.32 1.94 15.55
C LYS A 437 21.65 0.63 15.14
N VAL A 438 20.53 0.71 14.42
CA VAL A 438 19.77 -0.46 13.97
C VAL A 438 20.61 -1.30 13.03
N VAL A 439 21.23 -0.71 12.01
CA VAL A 439 22.08 -1.43 11.06
C VAL A 439 23.21 -2.15 11.77
N LYS A 440 23.90 -1.49 12.71
CA LYS A 440 24.95 -2.12 13.51
C LYS A 440 24.44 -3.32 14.32
N VAL A 441 23.26 -3.20 14.93
CA VAL A 441 22.63 -4.30 15.68
C VAL A 441 22.29 -5.47 14.74
N LEU A 442 21.68 -5.19 13.60
CA LEU A 442 21.25 -6.19 12.62
C LEU A 442 22.44 -6.90 11.97
N GLU A 443 23.51 -6.18 11.62
CA GLU A 443 24.76 -6.79 11.15
C GLU A 443 25.36 -7.75 12.20
N GLY A 444 25.30 -7.38 13.47
CA GLY A 444 25.73 -8.23 14.58
C GLY A 444 24.93 -9.55 14.71
N LEU A 445 23.72 -9.58 14.16
CA LEU A 445 22.86 -10.77 14.09
C LEU A 445 22.98 -11.53 12.76
N GLY A 446 23.84 -11.07 11.83
CA GLY A 446 24.04 -11.68 10.52
C GLY A 446 23.05 -11.25 9.44
N LEU A 447 22.24 -10.22 9.71
CA LEU A 447 21.42 -9.57 8.68
C LEU A 447 22.33 -8.68 7.85
N THR A 448 22.35 -8.92 6.54
CA THR A 448 23.14 -8.20 5.55
C THR A 448 22.24 -7.70 4.43
N PRO A 449 22.70 -6.75 3.62
CA PRO A 449 21.94 -6.31 2.45
C PRO A 449 21.60 -7.43 1.46
N ALA A 450 22.43 -8.47 1.38
CA ALA A 450 22.26 -9.56 0.41
C ALA A 450 21.23 -10.62 0.83
N ASN A 451 20.90 -10.70 2.13
CA ASN A 451 20.07 -11.77 2.69
C ASN A 451 18.88 -11.23 3.50
N THR A 452 18.58 -9.94 3.45
CA THR A 452 17.52 -9.32 4.23
C THR A 452 16.51 -8.65 3.32
N LEU A 453 15.24 -9.07 3.42
CA LEU A 453 14.13 -8.34 2.81
C LEU A 453 13.62 -7.28 3.79
N LEU A 454 13.63 -6.02 3.37
CA LEU A 454 12.99 -4.93 4.11
C LEU A 454 11.48 -4.96 3.88
N ALA A 455 10.71 -4.79 4.94
CA ALA A 455 9.28 -4.57 4.91
C ALA A 455 8.91 -3.38 5.79
N THR A 456 7.91 -2.60 5.36
CA THR A 456 7.44 -1.44 6.13
C THR A 456 5.93 -1.51 6.31
N SER A 457 5.44 -1.07 7.46
CA SER A 457 4.03 -0.76 7.71
C SER A 457 3.96 0.67 8.23
N LEU A 458 3.99 1.62 7.30
CA LEU A 458 3.96 3.05 7.55
C LEU A 458 2.78 3.71 6.82
N CYS A 459 2.55 4.99 7.11
CA CYS A 459 1.44 5.74 6.53
C CYS A 459 1.64 5.98 5.02
N CYS A 460 0.53 6.16 4.30
CA CYS A 460 0.49 6.57 2.90
C CYS A 460 1.14 7.94 2.62
N ASP A 461 1.27 8.79 3.64
CA ASP A 461 1.84 10.14 3.57
C ASP A 461 3.28 10.12 3.00
N GLU A 462 3.62 11.08 2.14
CA GLU A 462 4.93 11.16 1.50
C GLU A 462 6.08 11.45 2.50
N LEU A 463 5.78 12.04 3.66
CA LEU A 463 6.77 12.22 4.72
C LEU A 463 7.14 10.90 5.39
N ALA A 464 6.29 9.88 5.30
CA ALA A 464 6.63 8.56 5.82
C ALA A 464 7.78 7.91 5.04
N ARG A 465 7.93 8.27 3.75
CA ARG A 465 8.94 7.71 2.83
C ARG A 465 10.38 8.00 3.28
N ASN A 466 10.65 9.13 3.95
CA ASN A 466 12.01 9.46 4.42
C ASN A 466 12.66 8.30 5.20
N LEU A 467 11.91 7.69 6.12
CA LEU A 467 12.40 6.54 6.90
C LEU A 467 12.54 5.27 6.05
N GLU A 468 11.66 5.08 5.06
CA GLU A 468 11.77 3.95 4.12
C GLU A 468 13.02 4.11 3.25
N ASP A 469 13.25 5.31 2.72
CA ASP A 469 14.39 5.63 1.87
C ASP A 469 15.72 5.43 2.60
N ASP A 470 15.82 5.90 3.85
CA ASP A 470 16.99 5.67 4.71
C ASP A 470 17.36 4.17 4.73
N PHE A 471 16.40 3.28 5.00
CA PHE A 471 16.66 1.84 5.04
C PHE A 471 16.68 1.14 3.66
N ASN A 472 16.03 1.69 2.64
CA ASN A 472 16.10 1.21 1.26
C ASN A 472 17.53 1.34 0.71
N THR A 473 18.26 2.40 1.07
CA THR A 473 19.68 2.54 0.69
C THR A 473 20.56 1.40 1.23
N VAL A 474 20.13 0.79 2.33
CA VAL A 474 20.85 -0.31 2.99
C VAL A 474 20.39 -1.66 2.45
N TYR A 475 19.09 -1.94 2.48
CA TYR A 475 18.52 -3.28 2.27
C TYR A 475 17.81 -3.46 0.91
N GLY A 476 17.76 -2.42 0.07
CA GLY A 476 17.04 -2.44 -1.21
C GLY A 476 15.54 -2.22 -1.06
N HIS A 477 14.79 -2.43 -2.15
CA HIS A 477 13.36 -2.18 -2.22
C HIS A 477 12.56 -2.87 -1.11
N ASN A 478 11.66 -2.13 -0.47
CA ASN A 478 10.80 -2.62 0.60
C ASN A 478 9.48 -3.23 0.12
N PHE A 479 9.00 -4.24 0.84
CA PHE A 479 7.60 -4.68 0.77
C PHE A 479 6.72 -3.78 1.64
N ASN A 480 5.68 -3.17 1.08
CA ASN A 480 4.82 -2.23 1.81
C ASN A 480 3.55 -2.91 2.35
N LEU A 481 3.56 -3.23 3.66
CA LEU A 481 2.42 -3.80 4.38
C LEU A 481 1.42 -2.74 4.88
N GLY A 482 1.80 -1.46 4.81
CA GLY A 482 1.11 -0.34 5.45
C GLY A 482 -0.18 0.11 4.76
N GLY A 483 -0.55 1.34 5.07
CA GLY A 483 -1.79 1.97 4.64
C GLY A 483 -2.09 3.20 5.50
N LEU A 484 -3.32 3.71 5.43
CA LEU A 484 -3.70 4.91 6.18
C LEU A 484 -3.36 4.78 7.68
N ALA A 485 -2.73 5.84 8.21
CA ALA A 485 -2.22 5.95 9.58
C ALA A 485 -1.13 4.95 9.99
N GLY A 486 -0.61 4.10 9.08
CA GLY A 486 0.46 3.14 9.37
C GLY A 486 0.00 1.72 9.71
N PHE A 487 -1.31 1.45 9.65
CA PHE A 487 -1.81 0.11 9.92
C PHE A 487 -1.36 -0.92 8.87
N PRO A 488 -1.09 -2.18 9.28
CA PRO A 488 -0.61 -3.25 8.39
C PRO A 488 -1.75 -3.84 7.54
N PHE A 489 -2.36 -3.01 6.72
CA PHE A 489 -3.59 -3.30 6.01
C PHE A 489 -3.44 -4.31 4.87
N ALA A 490 -2.23 -4.57 4.39
CA ALA A 490 -1.96 -5.71 3.51
C ALA A 490 -2.25 -7.06 4.21
N GLY A 491 -2.24 -7.11 5.54
CA GLY A 491 -2.72 -8.24 6.34
C GLY A 491 -1.92 -9.53 6.16
N ASN A 492 -2.56 -10.64 6.49
CA ASN A 492 -2.00 -12.00 6.44
C ASN A 492 -1.58 -12.39 5.02
N THR A 493 -2.36 -11.99 4.00
CA THR A 493 -2.00 -12.25 2.62
C THR A 493 -0.78 -11.45 2.20
N GLY A 494 -0.70 -10.17 2.59
CA GLY A 494 0.49 -9.35 2.36
C GLY A 494 1.73 -9.90 3.06
N PHE A 495 1.61 -10.25 4.34
CA PHE A 495 2.70 -10.86 5.11
C PHE A 495 3.12 -12.20 4.52
N GLY A 496 2.18 -13.05 4.10
CA GLY A 496 2.47 -14.33 3.46
C GLY A 496 3.18 -14.18 2.11
N ALA A 497 2.81 -13.17 1.31
CA ALA A 497 3.52 -12.82 0.07
C ALA A 497 4.95 -12.34 0.39
N MET A 498 5.09 -11.36 1.28
CA MET A 498 6.39 -10.86 1.76
C MET A 498 7.30 -11.99 2.25
N ALA A 499 6.77 -12.91 3.06
CA ALA A 499 7.51 -14.04 3.59
C ALA A 499 8.05 -14.97 2.48
N GLY A 500 7.28 -15.14 1.39
CA GLY A 500 7.72 -15.85 0.19
C GLY A 500 8.92 -15.19 -0.48
N HIS A 501 9.01 -13.85 -0.42
CA HIS A 501 10.04 -13.05 -1.07
C HIS A 501 11.31 -12.84 -0.23
N ILE A 502 11.36 -13.37 1.00
CA ILE A 502 12.60 -13.36 1.79
C ILE A 502 13.65 -14.22 1.05
N PRO A 503 14.95 -13.87 0.98
CA PRO A 503 15.97 -14.76 0.40
C PRO A 503 15.98 -16.15 1.07
N ASP A 504 16.28 -17.22 0.34
CA ASP A 504 16.09 -18.62 0.81
C ASP A 504 16.72 -18.94 2.17
N ASP A 505 17.88 -18.35 2.43
CA ASP A 505 18.64 -18.47 3.66
C ASP A 505 18.72 -17.13 4.41
N GLY A 506 17.67 -16.31 4.28
CA GLY A 506 17.63 -14.91 4.67
C GLY A 506 16.68 -14.57 5.81
N TYR A 507 16.59 -13.27 6.07
CA TYR A 507 15.86 -12.64 7.15
C TYR A 507 14.85 -11.63 6.61
N CYS A 508 13.86 -11.29 7.41
CA CYS A 508 13.04 -10.10 7.21
C CYS A 508 13.44 -9.03 8.23
N PHE A 509 13.50 -7.77 7.79
CA PHE A 509 13.50 -6.63 8.68
C PHE A 509 12.20 -5.84 8.47
N LEU A 510 11.34 -5.80 9.50
CA LEU A 510 10.04 -5.14 9.47
C LEU A 510 10.06 -3.87 10.33
N ILE A 511 9.80 -2.72 9.71
CA ILE A 511 9.63 -1.42 10.37
C ILE A 511 8.14 -1.07 10.41
N HIS A 512 7.62 -0.65 11.55
CA HIS A 512 6.19 -0.44 11.73
C HIS A 512 5.88 0.71 12.69
N GLY A 513 4.87 1.52 12.36
CA GLY A 513 4.33 2.49 13.32
C GLY A 513 3.43 3.57 12.71
N PRO A 514 2.68 4.29 13.57
CA PRO A 514 2.01 5.51 13.17
C PRO A 514 3.01 6.65 13.07
N HIS A 515 2.55 7.77 12.53
CA HIS A 515 3.36 8.99 12.45
C HIS A 515 2.62 10.22 12.94
N VAL A 516 3.38 11.23 13.35
CA VAL A 516 2.89 12.54 13.79
C VAL A 516 3.83 13.65 13.34
N GLY A 517 3.27 14.77 12.92
CA GLY A 517 4.05 15.98 12.63
C GLY A 517 4.32 16.81 13.87
N ILE A 518 5.47 17.47 13.92
CA ILE A 518 5.75 18.57 14.83
C ILE A 518 6.39 19.74 14.07
N THR A 519 5.79 20.91 14.20
CA THR A 519 6.28 22.13 13.58
C THR A 519 7.51 22.68 14.29
N LYS A 520 8.23 23.62 13.67
CA LYS A 520 9.40 24.27 14.28
C LYS A 520 9.07 25.02 15.58
N ASP A 521 7.85 25.52 15.72
CA ASP A 521 7.35 26.17 16.92
C ASP A 521 6.70 25.20 17.94
N GLY A 522 6.76 23.89 17.68
CA GLY A 522 6.36 22.85 18.63
C GLY A 522 4.89 22.44 18.60
N VAL A 523 4.14 22.79 17.55
CA VAL A 523 2.75 22.37 17.39
C VAL A 523 2.71 20.93 16.90
N ILE A 524 2.26 20.03 17.79
CA ILE A 524 2.10 18.59 17.49
C ILE A 524 0.82 18.34 16.71
N GLY A 525 0.89 17.41 15.76
CA GLY A 525 -0.20 17.06 14.84
C GLY A 525 -0.17 17.88 13.55
N LYS A 526 0.89 18.65 13.33
CA LYS A 526 1.08 19.53 12.17
C LYS A 526 2.53 19.53 11.71
N VAL A 527 2.77 19.85 10.44
CA VAL A 527 4.13 19.91 9.88
C VAL A 527 4.20 20.88 8.71
N GLU A 528 5.33 21.55 8.55
CA GLU A 528 5.67 22.32 7.36
C GLU A 528 6.04 21.39 6.20
N ARG A 529 5.58 21.70 4.98
CA ARG A 529 5.87 20.92 3.77
C ARG A 529 6.50 21.82 2.71
N SER A 530 7.34 21.24 1.85
CA SER A 530 7.98 21.98 0.76
C SER A 530 6.94 22.51 -0.23
N GLY A 531 7.06 23.77 -0.64
CA GLY A 531 6.17 24.37 -1.64
C GLY A 531 4.74 24.66 -1.16
N ILE A 532 4.45 24.55 0.14
CA ILE A 532 3.12 24.78 0.72
C ILE A 532 3.20 25.82 1.83
N ALA A 533 2.44 26.90 1.71
CA ALA A 533 2.40 27.95 2.71
C ALA A 533 1.59 27.58 3.95
N LEU A 534 0.57 26.72 3.79
CA LEU A 534 -0.29 26.27 4.88
C LEU A 534 0.40 25.14 5.67
N VAL A 535 0.57 25.37 6.97
CA VAL A 535 0.97 24.32 7.92
C VAL A 535 -0.24 23.42 8.21
N ASP A 536 -0.24 22.23 7.64
CA ASP A 536 -1.37 21.29 7.67
C ASP A 536 -1.15 20.12 8.62
N SER A 537 -2.19 19.30 8.76
CA SER A 537 -2.34 18.18 9.66
C SER A 537 -1.43 17.01 9.30
N CYS A 538 -0.81 16.40 10.30
CA CYS A 538 0.03 15.21 10.15
C CYS A 538 -0.04 14.37 11.43
N CYS A 539 -0.58 13.14 11.43
CA CYS A 539 -1.16 12.38 10.32
C CYS A 539 -2.61 12.77 9.99
N GLY A 540 -2.93 13.10 8.73
CA GLY A 540 -4.28 13.49 8.31
C GLY A 540 -5.36 12.43 8.58
N SER A 541 -5.08 11.15 8.28
CA SER A 541 -5.99 10.03 8.56
C SER A 541 -6.25 9.82 10.05
N ALA A 542 -5.17 9.85 10.86
CA ALA A 542 -5.24 9.72 12.32
C ALA A 542 -6.09 10.83 12.93
N ILE A 543 -5.86 12.08 12.53
CA ILE A 543 -6.59 13.25 13.03
C ILE A 543 -8.06 13.18 12.62
N ALA A 544 -8.36 12.76 11.38
CA ALA A 544 -9.74 12.53 10.95
C ALA A 544 -10.45 11.45 11.79
N ALA A 545 -9.77 10.37 12.14
CA ALA A 545 -10.31 9.33 13.02
C ALA A 545 -10.47 9.81 14.47
N SER A 546 -9.52 10.60 14.96
CA SER A 546 -9.56 11.23 16.29
C SER A 546 -10.73 12.21 16.44
N ASN A 547 -11.04 12.99 15.40
CA ASN A 547 -12.17 13.92 15.35
C ASN A 547 -13.51 13.19 15.27
N TYR A 548 -13.57 12.09 14.51
CA TYR A 548 -14.72 11.19 14.49
C TYR A 548 -15.00 10.62 15.88
N LEU A 549 -13.97 10.10 16.55
CA LEU A 549 -14.08 9.56 17.90
C LEU A 549 -14.49 10.63 18.91
N LYS A 550 -13.91 11.84 18.82
CA LYS A 550 -14.31 12.98 19.66
C LYS A 550 -15.81 13.30 19.51
N SER A 551 -16.31 13.34 18.28
CA SER A 551 -17.73 13.59 18.01
C SER A 551 -18.65 12.53 18.64
N ILE A 552 -18.20 11.28 18.71
CA ILE A 552 -18.93 10.20 19.41
C ILE A 552 -18.90 10.42 20.93
N THR A 553 -17.72 10.66 21.49
CA THR A 553 -17.58 10.81 22.95
C THR A 553 -18.27 12.07 23.49
N ASP A 554 -18.39 13.11 22.67
CA ASP A 554 -19.13 14.34 22.98
C ASP A 554 -20.65 14.15 22.81
N GLY A 555 -21.12 12.97 22.36
CA GLY A 555 -22.53 12.65 22.13
C GLY A 555 -23.11 13.23 20.84
N GLY A 556 -22.28 13.84 19.97
CA GLY A 556 -22.69 14.48 18.72
C GLY A 556 -22.88 13.50 17.54
N MET A 557 -22.38 12.26 17.65
CA MET A 557 -22.44 11.27 16.57
C MET A 557 -22.62 9.85 17.10
N LYS A 558 -23.26 8.98 16.31
CA LYS A 558 -23.29 7.52 16.55
C LYS A 558 -22.11 6.84 15.86
N ILE A 559 -21.69 5.69 16.37
CA ILE A 559 -20.66 4.87 15.73
C ILE A 559 -21.17 4.38 14.37
N THR A 560 -20.56 4.89 13.30
CA THR A 560 -20.76 4.50 11.91
C THR A 560 -19.43 4.53 11.16
N PRO A 561 -18.58 3.50 11.30
CA PRO A 561 -17.23 3.47 10.73
C PRO A 561 -17.23 3.37 9.20
N LYS A 562 -18.34 2.97 8.55
CA LYS A 562 -18.48 2.84 7.09
C LYS A 562 -17.52 1.80 6.45
N LEU A 563 -17.26 0.69 7.15
CA LEU A 563 -16.34 -0.38 6.74
C LEU A 563 -16.64 -1.08 5.38
N GLN A 564 -17.76 -0.76 4.72
CA GLN A 564 -18.19 -1.36 3.46
C GLN A 564 -18.11 -0.37 2.28
N GLU A 565 -17.67 0.86 2.51
CA GLU A 565 -17.50 1.87 1.44
C GLU A 565 -16.14 1.67 0.75
N PHE A 566 -16.10 0.93 -0.37
CA PHE A 566 -14.87 0.61 -1.12
C PHE A 566 -14.04 1.83 -1.52
N SER A 567 -14.64 3.01 -1.65
CA SER A 567 -13.94 4.24 -1.98
C SER A 567 -13.25 4.90 -0.78
N ASP A 568 -13.44 4.44 0.46
CA ASP A 568 -12.79 5.03 1.65
C ASP A 568 -12.60 4.04 2.82
N PHE A 569 -12.51 2.74 2.51
CA PHE A 569 -12.64 1.69 3.51
C PHE A 569 -11.51 1.62 4.53
N GLN A 570 -10.26 1.94 4.15
CA GLN A 570 -9.14 1.99 5.10
C GLN A 570 -9.41 3.02 6.19
N GLN A 571 -9.96 4.19 5.85
CA GLN A 571 -10.30 5.19 6.86
C GLN A 571 -11.41 4.69 7.79
N GLY A 572 -12.36 3.91 7.26
CA GLY A 572 -13.35 3.24 8.09
C GLY A 572 -12.74 2.27 9.09
N ALA A 573 -11.71 1.51 8.68
CA ALA A 573 -10.97 0.63 9.58
C ALA A 573 -10.20 1.40 10.64
N VAL A 574 -9.52 2.50 10.27
CA VAL A 574 -8.85 3.39 11.24
C VAL A 574 -9.85 3.94 12.27
N ARG A 575 -11.04 4.36 11.83
CA ARG A 575 -12.12 4.84 12.71
C ARG A 575 -12.60 3.79 13.71
N GLU A 576 -12.68 2.53 13.29
CA GLU A 576 -13.06 1.41 14.18
C GLU A 576 -11.93 1.11 15.18
N LEU A 577 -10.69 1.03 14.69
CA LEU A 577 -9.53 0.63 15.48
C LEU A 577 -9.12 1.67 16.53
N ILE A 578 -9.54 2.93 16.39
CA ILE A 578 -9.29 3.97 17.40
C ILE A 578 -10.37 4.04 18.50
N LEU A 579 -11.56 3.44 18.29
CA LEU A 579 -12.69 3.53 19.23
C LEU A 579 -12.33 3.21 20.69
N PRO A 580 -11.53 2.17 21.00
CA PRO A 580 -11.19 1.82 22.38
C PRO A 580 -10.48 2.92 23.16
N PHE A 581 -9.86 3.89 22.48
CA PHE A 581 -9.01 4.92 23.07
C PHE A 581 -9.74 6.24 23.34
N GLY A 582 -11.07 6.29 23.17
CA GLY A 582 -11.84 7.54 23.29
C GLY A 582 -11.65 8.25 24.63
N LYS A 583 -11.70 7.51 25.75
CA LYS A 583 -11.45 8.07 27.08
C LYS A 583 -10.02 8.56 27.22
N ARG A 584 -9.03 7.75 26.83
CA ARG A 584 -7.60 8.09 26.89
C ARG A 584 -7.30 9.40 26.15
N LEU A 585 -7.84 9.56 24.95
CA LEU A 585 -7.65 10.76 24.14
C LEU A 585 -8.42 11.98 24.64
N ASN A 586 -9.50 11.80 25.41
CA ASN A 586 -10.25 12.90 26.01
C ASN A 586 -9.60 13.40 27.30
N ASP A 587 -8.96 12.50 28.05
CA ASP A 587 -8.30 12.82 29.31
C ASP A 587 -6.86 13.33 29.12
N ALA A 588 -6.29 13.17 27.93
CA ALA A 588 -4.91 13.56 27.64
C ALA A 588 -4.71 15.09 27.64
N ASP A 589 -3.65 15.56 28.29
CA ASP A 589 -3.26 16.97 28.32
C ASP A 589 -3.05 17.54 26.91
N ASN A 590 -2.44 16.73 26.03
CA ASN A 590 -2.31 17.04 24.61
C ASN A 590 -2.77 15.83 23.78
N ARG A 591 -3.99 15.92 23.24
CA ARG A 591 -4.59 14.89 22.39
C ARG A 591 -3.73 14.53 21.17
N MET A 592 -3.06 15.50 20.55
CA MET A 592 -2.25 15.26 19.34
C MET A 592 -0.94 14.54 19.67
N LYS A 593 -0.38 14.78 20.86
CA LYS A 593 0.73 14.00 21.40
C LYS A 593 0.32 12.57 21.75
N GLU A 594 -0.88 12.38 22.30
CA GLU A 594 -1.38 11.06 22.71
C GLU A 594 -1.86 10.18 21.56
N LEU A 595 -2.39 10.80 20.49
CA LEU A 595 -2.94 10.14 19.33
C LEU A 595 -2.02 9.08 18.69
N PRO A 596 -0.73 9.35 18.39
CA PRO A 596 0.14 8.33 17.82
C PRO A 596 0.36 7.15 18.77
N TYR A 597 0.40 7.33 20.09
CA TYR A 597 0.50 6.21 21.03
C TYR A 597 -0.77 5.36 21.06
N ALA A 598 -1.95 5.99 21.04
CA ALA A 598 -3.22 5.27 20.95
C ALA A 598 -3.34 4.44 19.67
N LEU A 599 -2.85 4.98 18.54
CA LEU A 599 -2.80 4.24 17.28
C LEU A 599 -1.79 3.11 17.32
N TYR A 600 -0.59 3.36 17.85
CA TYR A 600 0.47 2.37 17.98
C TYR A 600 -0.03 1.12 18.71
N ASP A 601 -0.78 1.27 19.80
CA ASP A 601 -1.32 0.14 20.54
C ASP A 601 -2.27 -0.73 19.68
N SER A 602 -3.15 -0.11 18.89
CA SER A 602 -4.00 -0.86 17.95
C SER A 602 -3.21 -1.53 16.83
N GLN A 603 -2.19 -0.86 16.32
CA GLN A 603 -1.38 -1.39 15.23
C GLN A 603 -0.49 -2.54 15.71
N ASP A 604 0.14 -2.43 16.87
CA ASP A 604 0.99 -3.49 17.45
C ASP A 604 0.19 -4.77 17.75
N ILE A 605 -1.08 -4.64 18.17
CA ILE A 605 -1.99 -5.81 18.30
C ILE A 605 -2.15 -6.51 16.95
N LEU A 606 -2.41 -5.77 15.87
CA LEU A 606 -2.60 -6.34 14.54
C LEU A 606 -1.31 -6.92 13.97
N VAL A 607 -0.18 -6.24 14.12
CA VAL A 607 1.13 -6.74 13.68
C VAL A 607 1.48 -8.05 14.38
N ARG A 608 1.23 -8.16 15.70
CA ARG A 608 1.45 -9.42 16.44
C ARG A 608 0.56 -10.55 15.93
N ASP A 609 -0.72 -10.27 15.67
CA ASP A 609 -1.66 -11.28 15.13
C ASP A 609 -1.22 -11.76 13.74
N ILE A 610 -0.80 -10.83 12.88
CA ILE A 610 -0.31 -11.12 11.52
C ILE A 610 0.98 -11.93 11.57
N ILE A 611 1.97 -11.52 12.37
CA ILE A 611 3.22 -12.29 12.53
C ILE A 611 2.92 -13.68 13.08
N ASN A 612 2.06 -13.81 14.10
CA ASN A 612 1.74 -15.11 14.68
C ASN A 612 1.00 -16.03 13.69
N THR A 613 0.14 -15.48 12.84
CA THR A 613 -0.56 -16.22 11.78
C THR A 613 0.40 -16.62 10.66
N GLY A 614 1.29 -15.71 10.27
CA GLY A 614 2.24 -15.88 9.17
C GLY A 614 3.58 -16.51 9.54
N LYS A 615 3.84 -16.83 10.82
CA LYS A 615 5.15 -17.26 11.32
C LYS A 615 5.76 -18.46 10.59
N GLY A 616 4.92 -19.33 10.03
CA GLY A 616 5.39 -20.48 9.25
C GLY A 616 6.10 -20.11 7.94
N GLY A 617 6.02 -18.84 7.51
CA GLY A 617 6.77 -18.30 6.38
C GLY A 617 8.08 -17.58 6.76
N ILE A 618 8.34 -17.36 8.05
CA ILE A 618 9.62 -16.78 8.49
C ILE A 618 10.73 -17.79 8.14
N LYS A 619 11.77 -17.31 7.44
CA LYS A 619 12.93 -18.13 7.06
C LYS A 619 13.93 -18.22 8.22
N LYS A 620 15.06 -17.51 8.21
CA LYS A 620 16.02 -17.56 9.35
C LYS A 620 15.66 -16.69 10.54
N GLY A 621 14.78 -15.71 10.35
CA GLY A 621 14.31 -14.85 11.43
C GLY A 621 13.70 -13.56 10.92
N LEU A 622 13.08 -12.83 11.84
CA LEU A 622 12.45 -11.54 11.59
C LEU A 622 12.89 -10.54 12.66
N ALA A 623 13.53 -9.45 12.27
CA ALA A 623 13.75 -8.30 13.14
C ALA A 623 12.55 -7.35 13.03
N LEU A 624 11.90 -7.02 14.14
CA LEU A 624 10.76 -6.11 14.20
C LEU A 624 11.16 -4.84 14.93
N LEU A 625 11.24 -3.71 14.21
CA LEU A 625 11.36 -2.38 14.80
C LEU A 625 9.98 -1.71 14.77
N SER A 626 9.43 -1.36 15.93
CA SER A 626 8.16 -0.67 16.02
C SER A 626 8.23 0.55 16.95
N GLY A 627 7.52 1.61 16.57
CA GLY A 627 7.58 2.88 17.29
C GLY A 627 6.66 3.93 16.67
N ILE A 628 7.00 5.21 16.88
CA ILE A 628 6.28 6.35 16.31
C ILE A 628 7.24 7.14 15.44
N GLN A 629 6.89 7.33 14.17
CA GLN A 629 7.62 8.26 13.30
C GLN A 629 7.21 9.70 13.60
N ILE A 630 8.18 10.60 13.71
CA ILE A 630 7.98 11.99 14.04
C ILE A 630 8.53 12.82 12.88
N ASN A 631 7.63 13.38 12.09
CA ASN A 631 7.99 14.17 10.92
C ASN A 631 8.16 15.64 11.30
N THR A 632 9.19 16.26 10.73
CA THR A 632 9.61 17.62 11.02
C THR A 632 9.67 18.44 9.73
N ALA A 633 10.06 19.71 9.85
CA ALA A 633 10.13 20.61 8.71
C ALA A 633 11.15 20.15 7.64
N PRO A 634 11.03 20.61 6.37
CA PRO A 634 11.85 20.13 5.27
C PRO A 634 13.37 20.34 5.43
N ASP A 635 13.80 21.24 6.30
CA ASP A 635 15.21 21.55 6.58
C ASP A 635 15.74 20.91 7.89
N THR A 636 14.93 20.10 8.58
CA THR A 636 15.35 19.34 9.77
C THR A 636 15.35 17.83 9.51
N LEU A 637 15.98 17.07 10.41
CA LEU A 637 15.92 15.61 10.43
C LEU A 637 14.59 15.15 11.00
N ASP A 638 14.03 14.09 10.41
CA ASP A 638 12.95 13.34 11.04
C ASP A 638 13.48 12.47 12.18
N TYR A 639 12.57 12.07 13.06
CA TYR A 639 12.87 11.27 14.24
C TYR A 639 11.99 10.04 14.30
N PHE A 640 12.44 9.06 15.06
CA PHE A 640 11.67 7.88 15.41
C PHE A 640 11.73 7.68 16.92
N HIS A 641 10.58 7.41 17.52
CA HIS A 641 10.49 6.98 18.91
C HIS A 641 10.33 5.46 18.97
N PRO A 642 11.41 4.68 19.13
CA PRO A 642 11.33 3.23 19.19
C PRO A 642 10.64 2.81 20.49
N LEU A 643 9.58 2.01 20.36
CA LEU A 643 8.80 1.48 21.47
C LEU A 643 8.99 -0.04 21.62
N ARG A 644 9.46 -0.70 20.57
CA ARG A 644 9.74 -2.13 20.53
C ARG A 644 10.81 -2.41 19.47
N PHE A 645 11.80 -3.21 19.81
CA PHE A 645 12.76 -3.74 18.84
C PHE A 645 13.10 -5.17 19.24
N GLU A 646 12.67 -6.15 18.45
CA GLU A 646 12.75 -7.56 18.83
C GLU A 646 13.25 -8.43 17.68
N PHE A 647 13.89 -9.55 18.02
CA PHE A 647 14.26 -10.59 17.07
C PHE A 647 13.41 -11.85 17.26
N TYR A 648 12.78 -12.29 16.19
CA TYR A 648 12.01 -13.52 16.09
C TYR A 648 12.84 -14.60 15.38
N ASP A 649 12.84 -15.82 15.93
CA ASP A 649 13.42 -17.00 15.28
C ASP A 649 12.55 -17.54 14.13
N GLU A 650 13.00 -18.61 13.47
CA GLU A 650 12.29 -19.30 12.39
C GLU A 650 10.91 -19.86 12.80
N ASN A 651 10.66 -20.00 14.10
CA ASN A 651 9.38 -20.48 14.63
C ASN A 651 8.43 -19.32 14.99
N GLY A 652 8.83 -18.08 14.72
CA GLY A 652 8.12 -16.86 15.10
C GLY A 652 8.07 -16.65 16.61
N LYS A 653 9.07 -17.14 17.35
CA LYS A 653 9.23 -16.87 18.78
C LYS A 653 10.24 -15.75 18.98
N VAL A 654 9.90 -14.79 19.83
CA VAL A 654 10.83 -13.75 20.27
C VAL A 654 11.97 -14.41 21.05
N THR A 655 13.21 -14.19 20.60
CA THR A 655 14.42 -14.73 21.22
C THR A 655 15.31 -13.65 21.83
N GLU A 656 15.19 -12.41 21.37
CA GLU A 656 15.97 -11.27 21.90
C GLU A 656 15.15 -9.98 21.89
N ASP A 657 15.25 -9.20 22.98
CA ASP A 657 14.84 -7.79 23.04
C ASP A 657 16.05 -6.93 22.68
N LEU A 658 15.96 -6.25 21.53
CA LEU A 658 17.00 -5.43 20.94
C LEU A 658 16.84 -3.94 21.32
N LEU A 659 15.72 -3.53 21.89
CA LEU A 659 15.45 -2.12 22.22
C LEU A 659 16.52 -1.50 23.15
N PRO A 660 17.03 -2.20 24.19
CA PRO A 660 18.10 -1.66 25.02
C PRO A 660 19.39 -1.32 24.26
N LYS A 661 19.63 -1.97 23.10
CA LYS A 661 20.81 -1.70 22.26
C LYS A 661 20.74 -0.35 21.53
N LEU A 662 19.56 0.28 21.48
CA LEU A 662 19.40 1.63 20.90
C LEU A 662 19.67 2.74 21.92
N ASN A 663 19.65 2.42 23.21
CA ASN A 663 19.80 3.39 24.32
C ASN A 663 21.24 3.47 24.88
N GLY A 664 22.16 2.66 24.35
CA GLY A 664 23.55 2.51 24.83
C GLY A 664 24.61 3.16 23.96
#